data_AF-A0A5B0K1A9-F1
#
_entry.id   AF-A0A5B0K1A9-F1
#
_cell.length_a   1.000
_cell.length_b   1.000
_cell.length_c   1.000
_cell.angle_alpha   90.00
_cell.angle_beta   90.00
_cell.angle_gamma   90.00
#
_symmetry.space_group_name_H-M   'P 1'
#
loop_
_entity.id
_entity.type
_entity.pdbx_description
1 polymer ?
#
loop_
_entity_poly.entity_id
_entity_poly.type
_entity_poly.pdbx_seq_one_letter_code
_entity_poly.pdbx_strand_id
1 'polypeptide(L)'
;MRYRNMVCLLSCLLFLAPAWGCRLSAPEHNIYQKQGKGVVYLRPYQETNLSLPGVNYKRLRRLPNLLIDPTTLDEWDKEPPLTDLTTDYLYKGAQAWFPHYSWHSDGRYILYAGEVVQNPPDKPPVDVASFKAWGDFAADKHSLYFEGKRTDDNGGENSLDIKTLHQVKFRFPWKPDVLGLILRDANFLYVDGHRLADPESFRVLAQKSWDQRGKFSTTFNPCVAVPFGPWDTLARTHTEMMINGEQLDADPETFTVVRWMPGSLLTWRDKSGLHRKVLNQGNLDKDRANSCAAFNLQEHSVSWRKGPECQQEVLPGLDPEQFHPLSNTVAQYQDKLYTIKKTEFGENRLDIVTLDNPGLVIDKRFNAGRTHGYLLTKLQVRGEEEDGLQVFESSGPLILMDYRGPDEREAHLSDSPHYKKWYAHDDRYVYAFDGSQLWRYPTPNTRAVRVNWETGHSGYGYWADYRSGELDGRLLEDGAFIPTGIPYNSSVNIAQYSDGESAFLVGENDVSWRKLRSTDQQWSQWEKLPDIDPKAFHPITDRIAQYKNTLYIAKLSPFGEDTLETLTLDSSAPFLNQRINAGKDHGYFMRSSRLRDDIQIFAIDGPLKTTERFAYDNRYVYTWIGSQLYRTASPCPAKTRNLDQNMFSSNDDIVILKTDEECRKAQDIEQPLKP
;
A
#
# COMPACT_ATOMS: atom_id res chain seq x y z
N MET A 1 -41.27 -32.75 -1.71
CA MET A 1 -41.37 -33.16 -0.29
C MET A 1 -40.01 -33.04 0.37
N ARG A 2 -39.96 -32.24 1.45
CA ARG A 2 -39.02 -32.28 2.58
C ARG A 2 -37.52 -32.15 2.30
N TYR A 3 -37.09 -30.89 2.27
CA TYR A 3 -35.89 -30.39 2.93
C TYR A 3 -35.80 -30.89 4.38
N ARG A 4 -34.69 -31.52 4.75
CA ARG A 4 -34.17 -31.60 6.13
C ARG A 4 -32.77 -32.21 6.11
N ASN A 5 -31.87 -31.59 6.86
CA ASN A 5 -30.51 -32.05 7.22
C ASN A 5 -29.34 -31.62 6.31
N MET A 6 -29.17 -30.30 6.12
CA MET A 6 -27.84 -29.75 5.78
C MET A 6 -27.59 -28.37 6.42
N VAL A 7 -28.04 -28.18 7.67
CA VAL A 7 -27.90 -26.90 8.41
C VAL A 7 -26.78 -26.92 9.47
N CYS A 8 -26.05 -28.03 9.66
CA CYS A 8 -25.00 -28.10 10.69
C CYS A 8 -23.56 -28.19 10.16
N LEU A 9 -23.32 -27.91 8.87
CA LEU A 9 -21.95 -27.83 8.32
C LEU A 9 -21.61 -26.46 7.70
N LEU A 10 -22.58 -25.53 7.61
CA LEU A 10 -22.35 -24.15 7.17
C LEU A 10 -22.09 -23.15 8.32
N SER A 11 -22.36 -23.53 9.57
CA SER A 11 -22.23 -22.65 10.74
C SER A 11 -20.82 -22.64 11.35
N CYS A 12 -19.99 -23.66 11.11
CA CYS A 12 -18.58 -23.67 11.55
C CYS A 12 -17.60 -23.00 10.57
N LEU A 13 -18.06 -22.57 9.38
CA LEU A 13 -17.25 -21.80 8.43
C LEU A 13 -17.41 -20.28 8.61
N LEU A 14 -18.26 -19.83 9.55
CA LEU A 14 -18.51 -18.41 9.82
C LEU A 14 -17.66 -17.82 10.97
N PHE A 15 -16.76 -18.62 11.56
CA PHE A 15 -15.87 -18.19 12.66
C PHE A 15 -14.38 -18.19 12.29
N LEU A 16 -14.04 -18.52 11.06
CA LEU A 16 -12.78 -18.07 10.49
C LEU A 16 -13.07 -16.67 9.94
N ALA A 17 -12.59 -15.63 10.62
CA ALA A 17 -12.35 -14.37 9.93
C ALA A 17 -11.65 -14.75 8.63
N PRO A 18 -12.17 -14.38 7.45
CA PRO A 18 -11.41 -14.61 6.25
C PRO A 18 -10.11 -13.84 6.52
N ALA A 19 -8.98 -14.56 6.59
CA ALA A 19 -7.77 -14.00 6.04
C ALA A 19 -8.22 -13.37 4.73
N TRP A 20 -7.95 -12.08 4.54
CA TRP A 20 -8.43 -11.31 3.40
C TRP A 20 -7.78 -11.86 2.12
N GLY A 21 -8.14 -13.08 1.74
CA GLY A 21 -7.85 -13.69 0.48
C GLY A 21 -8.62 -12.87 -0.51
N CYS A 22 -7.88 -12.28 -1.45
CA CYS A 22 -8.45 -11.56 -2.56
C CYS A 22 -9.60 -12.38 -3.13
N ARG A 23 -10.82 -11.88 -2.99
CA ARG A 23 -11.98 -12.50 -3.63
C ARG A 23 -11.82 -12.22 -5.13
N LEU A 24 -11.11 -13.11 -5.81
CA LEU A 24 -10.95 -13.13 -7.26
C LEU A 24 -12.29 -13.55 -7.88
N SER A 25 -13.33 -12.72 -7.76
CA SER A 25 -14.46 -12.83 -8.68
C SER A 25 -13.94 -12.54 -10.08
N ALA A 26 -14.24 -13.40 -11.04
CA ALA A 26 -13.92 -13.16 -12.44
C ALA A 26 -14.38 -11.74 -12.84
N PRO A 27 -13.57 -10.96 -13.59
CA PRO A 27 -13.97 -9.63 -14.00
C PRO A 27 -15.28 -9.70 -14.79
N GLU A 28 -16.18 -8.73 -14.61
CA GLU A 28 -17.36 -8.66 -15.45
C GLU A 28 -16.95 -8.34 -16.89
N HIS A 29 -17.36 -9.20 -17.82
CA HIS A 29 -17.00 -9.11 -19.22
C HIS A 29 -17.98 -8.23 -20.00
N ASN A 30 -17.44 -7.40 -20.89
CA ASN A 30 -18.23 -6.88 -21.99
C ASN A 30 -18.44 -8.03 -23.00
N ILE A 31 -19.66 -8.18 -23.51
CA ILE A 31 -20.03 -9.37 -24.29
C ILE A 31 -20.89 -9.02 -25.49
N TYR A 32 -20.55 -9.60 -26.64
CA TYR A 32 -21.44 -9.60 -27.80
C TYR A 32 -22.52 -10.66 -27.62
N GLN A 33 -23.79 -10.24 -27.71
CA GLN A 33 -24.95 -11.13 -27.64
C GLN A 33 -25.85 -10.96 -28.87
N LYS A 34 -26.61 -12.00 -29.18
CA LYS A 34 -27.58 -11.97 -30.27
C LYS A 34 -28.77 -11.08 -29.90
N GLN A 35 -29.08 -10.10 -30.74
CA GLN A 35 -30.29 -9.28 -30.60
C GLN A 35 -31.09 -9.30 -31.92
N GLY A 36 -32.17 -10.08 -31.95
CA GLY A 36 -32.97 -10.27 -33.17
C GLY A 36 -32.14 -10.86 -34.32
N LYS A 37 -32.01 -10.12 -35.43
CA LYS A 37 -31.16 -10.46 -36.59
C LYS A 37 -29.72 -9.91 -36.49
N GLY A 38 -29.46 -9.02 -35.53
CA GLY A 38 -28.17 -8.36 -35.33
C GLY A 38 -27.48 -8.77 -34.03
N VAL A 39 -26.57 -7.92 -33.57
CA VAL A 39 -25.77 -8.08 -32.35
C VAL A 39 -26.04 -6.91 -31.40
N VAL A 40 -25.96 -7.15 -30.09
CA VAL A 40 -25.83 -6.12 -29.07
C VAL A 40 -24.53 -6.35 -28.32
N TYR A 41 -23.79 -5.28 -28.05
CA TYR A 41 -22.61 -5.31 -27.18
C TYR A 41 -23.02 -4.83 -25.79
N LEU A 42 -23.00 -5.75 -24.82
CA LEU A 42 -23.33 -5.47 -23.44
C LEU A 42 -22.11 -4.91 -22.71
N ARG A 43 -22.32 -3.83 -21.95
CA ARG A 43 -21.27 -3.14 -21.19
C ARG A 43 -21.73 -2.99 -19.74
N PRO A 44 -21.43 -3.95 -18.85
CA PRO A 44 -21.94 -3.96 -17.47
C PRO A 44 -21.62 -2.68 -16.69
N TYR A 45 -20.47 -2.07 -16.97
CA TYR A 45 -20.00 -0.83 -16.32
C TYR A 45 -20.45 0.46 -17.02
N GLN A 46 -21.29 0.39 -18.05
CA GLN A 46 -21.81 1.57 -18.73
C GLN A 46 -23.34 1.61 -18.69
N GLU A 47 -23.90 2.82 -18.66
CA GLU A 47 -25.35 3.02 -18.61
C GLU A 47 -26.07 2.55 -19.90
N THR A 48 -25.34 2.36 -21.00
CA THR A 48 -25.90 2.03 -22.30
C THR A 48 -25.18 0.87 -22.97
N ASN A 49 -25.94 0.02 -23.65
CA ASN A 49 -25.44 -1.04 -24.53
C ASN A 49 -25.40 -0.54 -25.98
N LEU A 50 -24.49 -1.08 -26.80
CA LEU A 50 -24.39 -0.70 -28.22
C LEU A 50 -25.16 -1.68 -29.09
N SER A 51 -26.08 -1.17 -29.93
CA SER A 51 -26.82 -1.98 -30.90
C SER A 51 -26.08 -2.02 -32.24
N LEU A 52 -25.84 -3.23 -32.75
CA LEU A 52 -25.13 -3.52 -34.00
C LEU A 52 -26.05 -4.33 -34.94
N PRO A 53 -27.12 -3.71 -35.48
CA PRO A 53 -28.14 -4.43 -36.24
C PRO A 53 -27.63 -5.03 -37.57
N GLY A 54 -26.55 -4.48 -38.13
CA GLY A 54 -25.95 -4.94 -39.39
C GLY A 54 -25.00 -6.13 -39.25
N VAL A 55 -24.56 -6.47 -38.04
CA VAL A 55 -23.57 -7.51 -37.76
C VAL A 55 -24.23 -8.87 -37.64
N ASN A 56 -23.64 -9.90 -38.27
CA ASN A 56 -24.16 -11.27 -38.21
C ASN A 56 -23.56 -12.06 -37.04
N TYR A 57 -24.34 -12.20 -35.95
CA TYR A 57 -23.93 -12.96 -34.76
C TYR A 57 -23.41 -14.38 -35.05
N LYS A 58 -24.00 -15.10 -36.01
CA LYS A 58 -23.60 -16.49 -36.30
C LYS A 58 -22.19 -16.58 -36.92
N ARG A 59 -21.80 -15.54 -37.65
CA ARG A 59 -20.48 -15.45 -38.31
C ARG A 59 -19.46 -14.68 -37.49
N LEU A 60 -19.89 -13.93 -36.48
CA LEU A 60 -19.02 -13.15 -35.62
C LEU A 60 -18.00 -14.04 -34.90
N ARG A 61 -16.72 -13.74 -35.08
CA ARG A 61 -15.59 -14.41 -34.45
C ARG A 61 -14.59 -13.37 -33.96
N ARG A 62 -13.85 -13.72 -32.91
CA ARG A 62 -12.62 -13.02 -32.54
C ARG A 62 -11.56 -13.24 -33.63
N LEU A 63 -10.79 -12.20 -33.94
CA LEU A 63 -9.60 -12.32 -34.79
C LEU A 63 -8.42 -12.82 -33.96
N PRO A 64 -7.54 -13.67 -34.52
CA PRO A 64 -6.36 -14.15 -33.81
C PRO A 64 -5.41 -12.98 -33.50
N ASN A 65 -4.88 -12.95 -32.27
CA ASN A 65 -3.82 -12.04 -31.90
C ASN A 65 -2.47 -12.60 -32.36
N LEU A 66 -1.87 -12.00 -33.38
CA LEU A 66 -0.65 -12.50 -34.00
C LEU A 66 0.64 -12.22 -33.20
N LEU A 67 0.56 -11.54 -32.05
CA LEU A 67 1.70 -11.42 -31.12
C LEU A 67 1.87 -12.64 -30.22
N ILE A 68 0.83 -13.47 -30.11
CA ILE A 68 0.82 -14.63 -29.23
C ILE A 68 1.33 -15.82 -30.03
N ASP A 69 2.42 -16.42 -29.57
CA ASP A 69 2.85 -17.74 -30.04
C ASP A 69 2.20 -18.82 -29.17
N PRO A 70 1.20 -19.57 -29.70
CA PRO A 70 0.46 -20.55 -28.92
C PRO A 70 1.33 -21.69 -28.39
N THR A 71 2.52 -21.90 -28.97
CA THR A 71 3.45 -22.95 -28.54
C THR A 71 4.25 -22.58 -27.31
N THR A 72 4.20 -21.30 -26.92
CA THR A 72 4.93 -20.74 -25.77
C THR A 72 4.04 -20.50 -24.55
N LEU A 73 2.74 -20.81 -24.64
CA LEU A 73 1.77 -20.58 -23.57
C LEU A 73 1.70 -21.76 -22.60
N ASP A 74 1.70 -21.45 -21.30
CA ASP A 74 1.34 -22.40 -20.26
C ASP A 74 -0.16 -22.73 -20.31
N GLU A 75 -0.60 -23.85 -19.70
CA GLU A 75 -1.99 -24.30 -19.80
C GLU A 75 -3.03 -23.29 -19.30
N TRP A 76 -2.64 -22.44 -18.35
CA TRP A 76 -3.47 -21.41 -17.74
C TRP A 76 -3.55 -20.12 -18.57
N ASP A 77 -2.67 -19.95 -19.57
CA ASP A 77 -2.60 -18.78 -20.45
C ASP A 77 -3.17 -19.05 -21.85
N LYS A 78 -3.75 -20.23 -22.08
CA LYS A 78 -4.31 -20.61 -23.38
C LYS A 78 -5.44 -19.66 -23.77
N GLU A 79 -5.28 -19.05 -24.95
CA GLU A 79 -6.31 -18.18 -25.49
C GLU A 79 -7.64 -18.93 -25.67
N PRO A 80 -8.78 -18.29 -25.34
CA PRO A 80 -10.09 -18.86 -25.58
C PRO A 80 -10.33 -19.03 -27.09
N PRO A 81 -11.17 -20.01 -27.49
CA PRO A 81 -11.44 -20.28 -28.90
C PRO A 81 -12.01 -19.03 -29.59
N LEU A 82 -11.75 -18.86 -30.89
CA LEU A 82 -12.21 -17.66 -31.64
C LEU A 82 -13.74 -17.48 -31.68
N THR A 83 -14.50 -18.50 -31.27
CA THR A 83 -15.95 -18.45 -31.08
C THR A 83 -16.38 -17.84 -29.76
N ASP A 84 -15.46 -17.67 -28.81
CA ASP A 84 -15.71 -17.00 -27.54
C ASP A 84 -15.72 -15.48 -27.73
N LEU A 85 -16.86 -14.88 -27.40
CA LEU A 85 -17.12 -13.45 -27.55
C LEU A 85 -17.15 -12.72 -26.19
N THR A 86 -16.62 -13.36 -25.14
CA THR A 86 -16.50 -12.83 -23.78
C THR A 86 -15.10 -12.32 -23.46
N THR A 87 -14.28 -12.07 -24.49
CA THR A 87 -12.86 -11.71 -24.33
C THR A 87 -12.60 -10.24 -24.02
N ASP A 88 -13.65 -9.41 -24.08
CA ASP A 88 -13.59 -8.00 -23.74
C ASP A 88 -13.91 -7.83 -22.24
N TYR A 89 -13.03 -7.19 -21.47
CA TYR A 89 -13.28 -6.90 -20.07
C TYR A 89 -12.52 -5.66 -19.60
N LEU A 90 -12.94 -5.11 -18.47
CA LEU A 90 -12.21 -4.09 -17.75
C LEU A 90 -11.64 -4.74 -16.49
N TYR A 91 -10.35 -4.58 -16.25
CA TYR A 91 -9.78 -4.93 -14.96
C TYR A 91 -9.34 -3.68 -14.21
N LYS A 92 -9.49 -3.73 -12.89
CA LYS A 92 -9.15 -2.63 -12.00
C LYS A 92 -7.66 -2.68 -11.67
N GLY A 93 -6.96 -1.57 -11.89
CA GLY A 93 -5.64 -1.29 -11.33
C GLY A 93 -5.71 -0.37 -10.10
N ALA A 94 -4.56 0.05 -9.59
CA ALA A 94 -4.48 0.88 -8.38
C ALA A 94 -5.05 2.29 -8.56
N GLN A 95 -4.81 2.92 -9.72
CA GLN A 95 -5.24 4.30 -10.01
C GLN A 95 -6.04 4.43 -11.33
N ALA A 96 -6.22 3.34 -12.08
CA ALA A 96 -6.95 3.35 -13.35
C ALA A 96 -7.67 2.02 -13.60
N TRP A 97 -8.63 2.07 -14.52
CA TRP A 97 -9.20 0.88 -15.15
C TRP A 97 -8.49 0.65 -16.47
N PHE A 98 -8.11 -0.59 -16.72
CA PHE A 98 -7.42 -0.98 -17.94
C PHE A 98 -8.39 -1.79 -18.81
N PRO A 99 -8.75 -1.28 -19.99
CA PRO A 99 -9.53 -2.05 -20.93
C PRO A 99 -8.67 -3.15 -21.55
N HIS A 100 -9.25 -4.32 -21.69
CA HIS A 100 -8.72 -5.40 -22.49
C HIS A 100 -9.77 -5.75 -23.53
N TYR A 101 -9.55 -5.34 -24.78
CA TYR A 101 -10.49 -5.56 -25.88
C TYR A 101 -9.87 -6.38 -26.99
N SER A 102 -10.70 -7.13 -27.69
CA SER A 102 -10.29 -7.94 -28.83
C SER A 102 -10.93 -7.44 -30.12
N TRP A 103 -10.22 -7.64 -31.23
CA TRP A 103 -10.74 -7.44 -32.56
C TRP A 103 -11.71 -8.56 -32.93
N HIS A 104 -12.84 -8.22 -33.53
CA HIS A 104 -13.83 -9.18 -33.98
C HIS A 104 -14.26 -8.91 -35.43
N SER A 105 -14.72 -9.95 -36.13
CA SER A 105 -15.26 -9.83 -37.48
C SER A 105 -16.38 -10.84 -37.75
N ASP A 106 -17.36 -10.44 -38.53
CA ASP A 106 -18.38 -11.33 -39.11
C ASP A 106 -18.13 -11.65 -40.61
N GLY A 107 -16.96 -11.23 -41.12
CA GLY A 107 -16.58 -11.30 -42.53
C GLY A 107 -17.07 -10.13 -43.39
N ARG A 108 -17.83 -9.19 -42.83
CA ARG A 108 -18.24 -7.93 -43.50
C ARG A 108 -17.79 -6.69 -42.74
N TYR A 109 -17.78 -6.75 -41.42
CA TYR A 109 -17.33 -5.66 -40.57
C TYR A 109 -16.14 -6.09 -39.71
N ILE A 110 -15.28 -5.13 -39.38
CA ILE A 110 -14.32 -5.21 -38.28
C ILE A 110 -14.92 -4.47 -37.09
N LEU A 111 -14.81 -5.07 -35.92
CA LEU A 111 -15.31 -4.53 -34.66
C LEU A 111 -14.18 -4.46 -33.64
N TYR A 112 -14.19 -3.40 -32.84
CA TYR A 112 -13.33 -3.23 -31.67
C TYR A 112 -14.13 -2.50 -30.58
N ALA A 113 -14.08 -2.99 -29.34
CA ALA A 113 -14.80 -2.42 -28.19
C ALA A 113 -16.32 -2.18 -28.43
N GLY A 114 -16.96 -3.01 -29.26
CA GLY A 114 -18.38 -2.90 -29.59
C GLY A 114 -18.72 -1.91 -30.71
N GLU A 115 -17.73 -1.31 -31.36
CA GLU A 115 -17.92 -0.34 -32.45
C GLU A 115 -17.45 -0.88 -33.80
N VAL A 116 -18.12 -0.46 -34.88
CA VAL A 116 -17.69 -0.77 -36.25
C VAL A 116 -16.53 0.14 -36.62
N VAL A 117 -15.40 -0.46 -36.96
CA VAL A 117 -14.19 0.24 -37.36
C VAL A 117 -14.41 0.85 -38.75
N GLN A 118 -14.18 2.15 -38.86
CA GLN A 118 -14.41 2.91 -40.08
C GLN A 118 -13.25 3.87 -40.33
N ASN A 119 -12.90 4.02 -41.61
CA ASN A 119 -11.94 5.02 -42.06
C ASN A 119 -12.67 6.33 -42.40
N PRO A 120 -11.97 7.48 -42.32
CA PRO A 120 -12.50 8.75 -42.83
C PRO A 120 -12.97 8.64 -44.29
N PRO A 121 -14.00 9.39 -44.73
CA PRO A 121 -14.58 9.26 -46.06
C PRO A 121 -13.60 9.49 -47.24
N ASP A 122 -12.54 10.24 -47.01
CA ASP A 122 -11.47 10.54 -47.96
C ASP A 122 -10.38 9.46 -48.02
N LYS A 123 -10.45 8.44 -47.16
CA LYS A 123 -9.50 7.33 -47.08
C LYS A 123 -10.11 6.03 -47.62
N PRO A 124 -9.28 5.08 -48.07
CA PRO A 124 -9.79 3.77 -48.50
C PRO A 124 -10.62 3.10 -47.41
N PRO A 125 -11.73 2.42 -47.76
CA PRO A 125 -12.52 1.69 -46.77
C PRO A 125 -11.70 0.56 -46.14
N VAL A 126 -12.09 0.15 -44.93
CA VAL A 126 -11.46 -0.96 -44.21
C VAL A 126 -11.53 -2.23 -45.06
N ASP A 127 -10.39 -2.83 -45.34
CA ASP A 127 -10.31 -4.05 -46.13
C ASP A 127 -10.32 -5.28 -45.23
N VAL A 128 -11.52 -5.82 -45.01
CA VAL A 128 -11.75 -6.96 -44.10
C VAL A 128 -10.95 -8.21 -44.48
N ALA A 129 -10.68 -8.41 -45.78
CA ALA A 129 -10.01 -9.62 -46.26
C ALA A 129 -8.52 -9.66 -45.93
N SER A 130 -7.84 -8.50 -45.91
CA SER A 130 -6.42 -8.40 -45.56
C SER A 130 -6.15 -8.01 -44.10
N PHE A 131 -7.22 -7.75 -43.33
CA PHE A 131 -7.12 -7.28 -41.95
C PHE A 131 -6.43 -8.29 -41.03
N LYS A 132 -5.44 -7.81 -40.26
CA LYS A 132 -4.67 -8.58 -39.27
C LYS A 132 -4.50 -7.77 -37.98
N ALA A 133 -4.46 -8.46 -36.85
CA ALA A 133 -4.37 -7.85 -35.52
C ALA A 133 -3.20 -8.40 -34.70
N TRP A 134 -2.60 -7.52 -33.90
CA TRP A 134 -1.48 -7.72 -33.00
C TRP A 134 -1.80 -6.95 -31.71
N GLY A 135 -2.50 -7.57 -30.74
CA GLY A 135 -3.06 -6.85 -29.59
C GLY A 135 -4.02 -5.73 -30.03
N ASP A 136 -3.84 -4.52 -29.50
CA ASP A 136 -4.63 -3.34 -29.86
C ASP A 136 -4.21 -2.67 -31.17
N PHE A 137 -3.12 -3.14 -31.79
CA PHE A 137 -2.69 -2.70 -33.12
C PHE A 137 -3.25 -3.62 -34.20
N ALA A 138 -3.63 -3.05 -35.34
CA ALA A 138 -4.04 -3.81 -36.49
C ALA A 138 -3.67 -3.11 -37.80
N ALA A 139 -3.70 -3.86 -38.89
CA ALA A 139 -3.46 -3.33 -40.22
C ALA A 139 -4.26 -4.09 -41.28
N ASP A 140 -4.69 -3.37 -42.30
CA ASP A 140 -5.09 -3.94 -43.58
C ASP A 140 -4.15 -3.47 -44.69
N LYS A 141 -4.36 -3.87 -45.94
CA LYS A 141 -3.49 -3.47 -47.07
C LYS A 141 -3.46 -1.97 -47.41
N HIS A 142 -4.21 -1.13 -46.69
CA HIS A 142 -4.38 0.30 -46.96
C HIS A 142 -4.14 1.18 -45.73
N SER A 143 -4.39 0.69 -44.51
CA SER A 143 -4.34 1.49 -43.29
C SER A 143 -3.81 0.71 -42.09
N LEU A 144 -3.25 1.46 -41.14
CA LEU A 144 -2.93 1.03 -39.79
C LEU A 144 -4.05 1.47 -38.83
N TYR A 145 -4.20 0.72 -37.75
CA TYR A 145 -5.23 0.92 -36.75
C TYR A 145 -4.69 0.72 -35.34
N PHE A 146 -5.21 1.50 -34.40
CA PHE A 146 -5.00 1.33 -32.97
C PHE A 146 -6.31 1.59 -32.22
N GLU A 147 -6.66 0.70 -31.30
CA GLU A 147 -7.90 0.79 -30.51
C GLU A 147 -9.17 1.07 -31.34
N GLY A 148 -9.29 0.39 -32.49
CA GLY A 148 -10.44 0.55 -33.40
C GLY A 148 -10.44 1.83 -34.25
N LYS A 149 -9.41 2.66 -34.18
CA LYS A 149 -9.29 3.89 -34.97
C LYS A 149 -8.17 3.80 -35.98
N ARG A 150 -8.36 4.42 -37.14
CA ARG A 150 -7.33 4.57 -38.16
C ARG A 150 -6.23 5.52 -37.65
N THR A 151 -4.98 5.09 -37.74
CA THR A 151 -3.82 5.92 -37.39
C THR A 151 -3.14 6.44 -38.66
N ASP A 152 -2.57 5.55 -39.48
CA ASP A 152 -1.74 5.91 -40.63
C ASP A 152 -2.10 5.13 -41.92
N ASP A 153 -1.54 5.56 -43.05
CA ASP A 153 -1.61 4.82 -44.33
C ASP A 153 -0.71 3.58 -44.29
N ASN A 154 -1.11 2.47 -44.92
CA ASN A 154 -0.33 1.23 -45.01
C ASN A 154 -0.22 0.74 -46.46
N GLY A 155 0.75 1.26 -47.22
CA GLY A 155 0.98 0.84 -48.59
C GLY A 155 2.22 1.46 -49.22
N GLY A 156 2.72 0.86 -50.30
CA GLY A 156 3.94 1.32 -50.99
C GLY A 156 5.17 1.20 -50.09
N GLU A 157 6.00 2.24 -50.06
CA GLU A 157 7.20 2.33 -49.20
C GLU A 157 6.86 2.37 -47.70
N ASN A 158 5.61 2.69 -47.35
CA ASN A 158 5.13 2.73 -45.97
C ASN A 158 4.54 1.38 -45.51
N SER A 159 4.70 0.31 -46.27
CA SER A 159 4.08 -0.98 -45.94
C SER A 159 4.68 -1.59 -44.67
N LEU A 160 3.82 -2.04 -43.77
CA LEU A 160 4.16 -2.83 -42.59
C LEU A 160 4.88 -4.13 -42.99
N ASP A 161 6.10 -4.36 -42.49
CA ASP A 161 6.79 -5.63 -42.67
C ASP A 161 6.38 -6.63 -41.59
N ILE A 162 5.27 -7.31 -41.88
CA ILE A 162 4.68 -8.35 -41.02
C ILE A 162 5.69 -9.45 -40.65
N LYS A 163 6.69 -9.73 -41.50
CA LYS A 163 7.63 -10.84 -41.25
C LYS A 163 8.60 -10.53 -40.11
N THR A 164 8.98 -9.27 -39.96
CA THR A 164 9.95 -8.82 -38.96
C THR A 164 9.28 -8.10 -37.79
N LEU A 165 7.99 -7.82 -37.89
CA LEU A 165 7.18 -7.21 -36.84
C LEU A 165 7.22 -8.03 -35.55
N HIS A 166 7.61 -7.40 -34.46
CA HIS A 166 7.60 -7.97 -33.12
C HIS A 166 7.31 -6.90 -32.08
N GLN A 167 6.80 -7.31 -30.93
CA GLN A 167 6.63 -6.42 -29.78
C GLN A 167 7.99 -6.09 -29.17
N VAL A 168 8.23 -4.81 -28.87
CA VAL A 168 9.41 -4.38 -28.15
C VAL A 168 9.28 -4.84 -26.70
N LYS A 169 10.10 -5.82 -26.30
CA LYS A 169 10.13 -6.35 -24.93
C LYS A 169 11.09 -5.53 -24.07
N PHE A 170 10.59 -5.00 -22.97
CA PHE A 170 11.42 -4.29 -22.01
C PHE A 170 11.94 -5.25 -20.94
N ARG A 171 13.25 -5.22 -20.67
CA ARG A 171 13.83 -5.92 -19.53
C ARG A 171 13.49 -5.15 -18.25
N PHE A 172 13.38 -5.88 -17.14
CA PHE A 172 13.35 -5.29 -15.80
C PHE A 172 14.47 -4.24 -15.66
N PRO A 173 14.22 -3.05 -15.08
CA PRO A 173 13.12 -2.69 -14.17
C PRO A 173 11.85 -2.14 -14.84
N TRP A 174 11.87 -1.89 -16.15
CA TRP A 174 10.74 -1.29 -16.86
C TRP A 174 9.49 -2.17 -16.80
N LYS A 175 8.34 -1.58 -16.51
CA LYS A 175 7.05 -2.27 -16.50
C LYS A 175 6.38 -2.06 -17.87
N PRO A 176 6.40 -3.07 -18.76
CA PRO A 176 6.05 -2.93 -20.18
C PRO A 176 4.54 -2.75 -20.42
N ASP A 177 3.70 -3.13 -19.46
CA ASP A 177 2.27 -3.33 -19.67
C ASP A 177 1.47 -2.04 -19.92
N VAL A 178 2.08 -0.85 -19.81
CA VAL A 178 1.38 0.45 -19.84
C VAL A 178 2.11 1.52 -20.67
N LEU A 179 3.11 1.13 -21.46
CA LEU A 179 3.82 2.04 -22.36
C LEU A 179 3.04 2.36 -23.65
N GLY A 180 1.83 1.81 -23.78
CA GLY A 180 1.20 1.60 -25.08
C GLY A 180 1.79 0.35 -25.76
N LEU A 181 1.11 -0.15 -26.78
CA LEU A 181 1.63 -1.27 -27.56
C LEU A 181 2.71 -0.76 -28.51
N ILE A 182 3.97 -1.06 -28.19
CA ILE A 182 5.10 -0.70 -29.05
C ILE A 182 5.53 -1.91 -29.87
N LEU A 183 5.38 -1.78 -31.19
CA LEU A 183 5.85 -2.75 -32.15
C LEU A 183 7.01 -2.19 -32.95
N ARG A 184 7.83 -3.10 -33.48
CA ARG A 184 8.96 -2.75 -34.33
C ARG A 184 9.05 -3.76 -35.46
N ASP A 185 9.28 -3.27 -36.66
CA ASP A 185 9.70 -4.08 -37.80
C ASP A 185 11.10 -3.63 -38.30
N ALA A 186 11.53 -4.14 -39.45
CA ALA A 186 12.83 -3.81 -40.03
C ALA A 186 12.98 -2.34 -40.46
N ASN A 187 11.88 -1.61 -40.65
CA ASN A 187 11.85 -0.28 -41.25
C ASN A 187 11.34 0.79 -40.28
N PHE A 188 10.39 0.44 -39.41
CA PHE A 188 9.63 1.37 -38.60
C PHE A 188 9.40 0.88 -37.17
N LEU A 189 9.23 1.86 -36.29
CA LEU A 189 8.67 1.71 -34.97
C LEU A 189 7.18 2.07 -35.05
N TYR A 190 6.34 1.36 -34.33
CA TYR A 190 4.91 1.63 -34.22
C TYR A 190 4.58 1.87 -32.76
N VAL A 191 4.07 3.05 -32.45
CA VAL A 191 3.75 3.47 -31.10
C VAL A 191 2.30 3.92 -31.10
N ASP A 192 1.44 3.18 -30.39
CA ASP A 192 -0.01 3.36 -30.40
C ASP A 192 -0.58 3.43 -31.83
N GLY A 193 0.00 2.59 -32.70
CA GLY A 193 -0.30 2.47 -34.12
C GLY A 193 0.18 3.59 -35.02
N HIS A 194 0.84 4.63 -34.51
CA HIS A 194 1.52 5.63 -35.33
C HIS A 194 2.91 5.16 -35.74
N ARG A 195 3.24 5.35 -37.02
CA ARG A 195 4.52 4.99 -37.61
C ARG A 195 5.58 6.03 -37.28
N LEU A 196 6.72 5.56 -36.82
CA LEU A 196 7.91 6.35 -36.53
C LEU A 196 9.12 5.77 -37.26
N ALA A 197 9.96 6.66 -37.77
CA ALA A 197 11.24 6.30 -38.38
C ALA A 197 12.31 5.96 -37.32
N ASP A 198 13.43 5.42 -37.78
CA ASP A 198 14.60 5.07 -36.96
C ASP A 198 14.29 4.11 -35.79
N PRO A 199 13.72 2.91 -36.08
CA PRO A 199 13.39 1.91 -35.05
C PRO A 199 14.61 1.40 -34.27
N GLU A 200 15.81 1.50 -34.85
CA GLU A 200 17.06 1.04 -34.23
C GLU A 200 17.50 1.94 -33.07
N SER A 201 17.17 3.23 -33.13
CA SER A 201 17.55 4.21 -32.10
C SER A 201 16.63 4.24 -30.87
N PHE A 202 15.50 3.53 -30.92
CA PHE A 202 14.48 3.57 -29.88
C PHE A 202 15.02 3.15 -28.51
N ARG A 203 14.76 3.97 -27.50
CA ARG A 203 15.13 3.70 -26.11
C ARG A 203 14.20 4.39 -25.13
N VAL A 204 13.84 3.66 -24.08
CA VAL A 204 13.16 4.22 -22.90
C VAL A 204 14.19 4.99 -22.08
N LEU A 205 13.87 6.23 -21.77
CA LEU A 205 14.70 7.12 -20.96
C LEU A 205 14.39 6.98 -19.47
N ALA A 206 13.10 6.96 -19.13
CA ALA A 206 12.64 6.95 -17.75
C ALA A 206 11.16 6.54 -17.68
N GLN A 207 10.74 6.05 -16.51
CA GLN A 207 9.38 5.67 -16.19
C GLN A 207 9.07 6.14 -14.77
N LYS A 208 7.90 6.75 -14.54
CA LYS A 208 7.45 7.21 -13.22
C LYS A 208 6.01 6.76 -12.96
N SER A 209 5.74 6.19 -11.80
CA SER A 209 4.38 5.80 -11.40
C SER A 209 3.50 7.04 -11.21
N TRP A 210 2.24 6.96 -11.62
CA TRP A 210 1.19 7.94 -11.33
C TRP A 210 0.92 8.01 -9.82
N ASP A 211 1.14 6.90 -9.11
CA ASP A 211 1.00 6.87 -7.67
C ASP A 211 2.13 7.63 -6.98
N GLN A 212 1.77 8.73 -6.31
CA GLN A 212 2.69 9.58 -5.58
C GLN A 212 2.79 9.23 -4.09
N ARG A 213 2.12 8.18 -3.58
CA ARG A 213 2.08 7.88 -2.12
C ARG A 213 3.37 7.29 -1.55
N GLY A 214 4.35 6.99 -2.41
CA GLY A 214 5.64 6.42 -2.02
C GLY A 214 5.64 4.90 -1.97
N LYS A 215 6.80 4.32 -2.26
CA LYS A 215 7.01 2.85 -2.39
C LYS A 215 6.83 2.03 -1.11
N PHE A 216 6.60 2.66 0.04
CA PHE A 216 6.33 1.97 1.31
C PHE A 216 4.91 2.21 1.84
N SER A 217 4.04 2.88 1.08
CA SER A 217 2.64 3.12 1.47
C SER A 217 1.87 1.81 1.75
N THR A 218 1.05 1.82 2.79
CA THR A 218 0.13 0.72 3.13
C THR A 218 -1.19 0.74 2.35
N THR A 219 -1.44 1.78 1.55
CA THR A 219 -2.71 1.93 0.81
C THR A 219 -2.72 1.27 -0.56
N PHE A 220 -1.69 0.48 -0.86
CA PHE A 220 -1.65 -0.37 -2.04
C PHE A 220 -2.57 -1.58 -1.83
N ASN A 221 -3.42 -1.85 -2.82
CA ASN A 221 -4.31 -2.99 -2.77
C ASN A 221 -3.61 -4.21 -3.42
N PRO A 222 -3.26 -5.26 -2.66
CA PRO A 222 -2.69 -6.51 -3.20
C PRO A 222 -3.62 -7.27 -4.14
N CYS A 223 -4.92 -6.94 -4.14
CA CYS A 223 -5.95 -7.66 -4.86
C CYS A 223 -6.31 -7.07 -6.23
N VAL A 224 -5.62 -6.04 -6.71
CA VAL A 224 -5.78 -5.54 -8.09
C VAL A 224 -4.71 -6.12 -9.01
N ALA A 225 -5.06 -6.38 -10.27
CA ALA A 225 -4.18 -7.05 -11.23
C ALA A 225 -2.92 -6.21 -11.55
N VAL A 226 -3.07 -4.88 -11.60
CA VAL A 226 -1.98 -3.91 -11.82
C VAL A 226 -1.92 -2.98 -10.59
N PRO A 227 -1.24 -3.41 -9.52
CA PRO A 227 -1.16 -2.69 -8.24
C PRO A 227 -0.22 -1.49 -8.24
N PHE A 228 0.75 -1.51 -9.13
CA PHE A 228 1.72 -0.45 -9.34
C PHE A 228 1.32 0.19 -10.66
N GLY A 229 1.42 1.51 -10.75
CA GLY A 229 1.01 2.24 -11.94
C GLY A 229 -0.45 2.75 -11.91
N PRO A 230 -0.93 3.36 -13.03
CA PRO A 230 -0.26 3.51 -14.32
C PRO A 230 1.08 4.22 -14.23
N TRP A 231 1.97 4.03 -15.19
CA TRP A 231 3.22 4.76 -15.24
C TRP A 231 3.24 5.69 -16.44
N ASP A 232 3.80 6.88 -16.24
CA ASP A 232 4.29 7.63 -17.38
C ASP A 232 5.62 7.07 -17.84
N THR A 233 5.85 7.00 -19.14
CA THR A 233 7.11 6.53 -19.70
C THR A 233 7.60 7.46 -20.79
N LEU A 234 8.80 7.99 -20.57
CA LEU A 234 9.49 8.87 -21.50
C LEU A 234 10.43 8.01 -22.35
N ALA A 235 10.31 8.13 -23.66
CA ALA A 235 11.14 7.42 -24.64
C ALA A 235 11.67 8.38 -25.70
N ARG A 236 12.66 7.92 -26.46
CA ARG A 236 13.20 8.68 -27.60
C ARG A 236 13.68 7.78 -28.73
N THR A 237 13.66 8.32 -29.95
CA THR A 237 14.50 7.90 -31.07
C THR A 237 15.61 8.95 -31.27
N HIS A 238 16.35 8.92 -32.38
CA HIS A 238 17.21 10.05 -32.75
C HIS A 238 16.42 11.27 -33.25
N THR A 239 15.17 11.07 -33.69
CA THR A 239 14.38 12.12 -34.33
C THR A 239 13.18 12.57 -33.50
N GLU A 240 12.75 11.79 -32.52
CA GLU A 240 11.50 12.03 -31.79
C GLU A 240 11.65 11.80 -30.28
N MET A 241 10.96 12.62 -29.50
CA MET A 241 10.74 12.42 -28.07
C MET A 241 9.30 11.99 -27.84
N MET A 242 9.05 11.04 -26.93
CA MET A 242 7.71 10.51 -26.69
C MET A 242 7.41 10.39 -25.20
N ILE A 243 6.17 10.67 -24.81
CA ILE A 243 5.63 10.40 -23.47
C ILE A 243 4.36 9.57 -23.60
N ASN A 244 4.33 8.38 -23.00
CA ASN A 244 3.18 7.45 -23.08
C ASN A 244 2.72 7.17 -24.50
N GLY A 245 3.68 7.02 -25.40
CA GLY A 245 3.44 6.81 -26.82
C GLY A 245 3.11 8.07 -27.63
N GLU A 246 2.74 9.17 -26.97
CA GLU A 246 2.48 10.45 -27.63
C GLU A 246 3.78 11.16 -28.02
N GLN A 247 3.88 11.59 -29.28
CA GLN A 247 4.97 12.40 -29.82
C GLN A 247 5.00 13.80 -29.20
N LEU A 248 6.21 14.29 -28.91
CA LEU A 248 6.45 15.61 -28.34
C LEU A 248 7.14 16.47 -29.39
N ASP A 249 6.63 17.69 -29.61
CA ASP A 249 7.33 18.71 -30.39
C ASP A 249 8.55 19.20 -29.62
N ALA A 250 9.60 18.38 -29.63
CA ALA A 250 10.78 18.55 -28.82
C ALA A 250 12.02 18.06 -29.56
N ASP A 251 13.12 18.80 -29.43
CA ASP A 251 14.39 18.40 -30.03
C ASP A 251 15.07 17.28 -29.22
N PRO A 252 15.24 16.05 -29.75
CA PRO A 252 15.74 14.92 -28.97
C PRO A 252 17.21 15.02 -28.56
N GLU A 253 18.00 15.86 -29.23
CA GLU A 253 19.41 16.07 -28.92
C GLU A 253 19.61 16.98 -27.71
N THR A 254 18.76 18.00 -27.56
CA THR A 254 18.85 19.02 -26.51
C THR A 254 17.77 18.89 -25.43
N PHE A 255 16.91 17.88 -25.53
CA PHE A 255 15.83 17.61 -24.58
C PHE A 255 16.33 17.46 -23.15
N THR A 256 15.79 18.28 -22.26
CA THR A 256 16.02 18.20 -20.81
C THR A 256 14.68 18.31 -20.09
N VAL A 257 14.34 17.32 -19.25
CA VAL A 257 13.18 17.40 -18.38
C VAL A 257 13.38 18.57 -17.42
N VAL A 258 12.45 19.52 -17.43
CA VAL A 258 12.40 20.62 -16.44
C VAL A 258 11.50 20.24 -15.29
N ARG A 259 10.38 19.54 -15.59
CA ARG A 259 9.48 19.01 -14.58
C ARG A 259 8.64 17.86 -15.09
N TRP A 260 8.43 16.84 -14.26
CA TRP A 260 7.53 15.75 -14.59
C TRP A 260 6.69 15.30 -13.39
N MET A 261 5.40 15.62 -13.44
CA MET A 261 4.34 15.15 -12.56
C MET A 261 3.59 13.99 -13.23
N PRO A 262 3.81 12.75 -12.80
CA PRO A 262 3.28 11.58 -13.49
C PRO A 262 1.76 11.60 -13.63
N GLY A 263 1.26 11.24 -14.80
CA GLY A 263 -0.16 11.20 -15.15
C GLY A 263 -0.83 12.57 -15.22
N SER A 264 -0.06 13.67 -15.14
CA SER A 264 -0.62 15.02 -15.00
C SER A 264 0.06 16.03 -15.93
N LEU A 265 1.39 16.18 -15.85
CA LEU A 265 2.13 17.27 -16.52
C LEU A 265 3.59 16.88 -16.81
N LEU A 266 4.06 17.23 -18.01
CA LEU A 266 5.47 17.24 -18.38
C LEU A 266 5.86 18.64 -18.87
N THR A 267 6.96 19.18 -18.36
CA THR A 267 7.63 20.37 -18.90
C THR A 267 9.08 20.04 -19.21
N TRP A 268 9.56 20.55 -20.33
CA TRP A 268 10.92 20.30 -20.78
C TRP A 268 11.51 21.56 -21.39
N ARG A 269 12.84 21.55 -21.51
CA ARG A 269 13.59 22.56 -22.25
C ARG A 269 14.34 21.88 -23.37
N ASP A 270 14.40 22.55 -24.51
CA ASP A 270 15.26 22.19 -25.62
C ASP A 270 15.80 23.45 -26.32
N LYS A 271 16.43 23.28 -27.49
CA LYS A 271 16.99 24.40 -28.29
C LYS A 271 15.96 25.47 -28.68
N SER A 272 14.67 25.15 -28.69
CA SER A 272 13.59 26.07 -29.05
C SER A 272 12.94 26.76 -27.84
N GLY A 273 13.27 26.34 -26.61
CA GLY A 273 12.88 27.04 -25.39
C GLY A 273 12.31 26.12 -24.33
N LEU A 274 11.45 26.68 -23.46
CA LEU A 274 10.72 25.95 -22.43
C LEU A 274 9.33 25.59 -22.96
N HIS A 275 8.94 24.34 -22.78
CA HIS A 275 7.69 23.76 -23.25
C HIS A 275 6.91 23.10 -22.14
N ARG A 276 5.61 22.91 -22.37
CA ARG A 276 4.66 22.36 -21.39
C ARG A 276 3.60 21.50 -22.09
N LYS A 277 3.41 20.27 -21.60
CA LYS A 277 2.37 19.33 -22.03
C LYS A 277 1.55 18.86 -20.84
N VAL A 278 0.25 19.15 -20.85
CA VAL A 278 -0.71 18.55 -19.91
C VAL A 278 -1.06 17.16 -20.41
N LEU A 279 -0.82 16.15 -19.59
CA LEU A 279 -1.15 14.76 -19.87
C LEU A 279 -2.60 14.46 -19.48
N ASN A 280 -3.05 14.99 -18.33
CA ASN A 280 -4.44 14.88 -17.88
C ASN A 280 -4.84 16.10 -17.05
N GLN A 281 -5.75 16.89 -17.60
CA GLN A 281 -6.25 18.10 -16.94
C GLN A 281 -7.00 17.79 -15.64
N GLY A 282 -7.79 16.71 -15.60
CA GLY A 282 -8.53 16.30 -14.41
C GLY A 282 -7.63 15.92 -13.24
N ASN A 283 -6.46 15.34 -13.50
CA ASN A 283 -5.47 15.04 -12.44
C ASN A 283 -4.78 16.30 -11.92
N LEU A 284 -4.52 17.30 -12.77
CA LEU A 284 -4.02 18.61 -12.36
C LEU A 284 -5.05 19.40 -11.55
N ASP A 285 -6.31 19.30 -11.94
CA ASP A 285 -7.44 20.03 -11.36
C ASP A 285 -8.07 19.32 -10.15
N LYS A 286 -7.59 18.12 -9.76
CA LYS A 286 -8.13 17.39 -8.59
C LYS A 286 -8.15 18.32 -7.38
N ASP A 287 -9.36 18.74 -7.03
CA ASP A 287 -9.64 19.74 -6.01
C ASP A 287 -9.00 19.40 -4.67
N ARG A 288 -8.48 20.42 -3.97
CA ARG A 288 -7.97 20.30 -2.59
C ARG A 288 -9.01 19.66 -1.64
N ALA A 289 -10.30 19.78 -1.96
CA ALA A 289 -11.41 19.29 -1.14
C ALA A 289 -11.65 17.77 -1.25
N ASN A 290 -11.26 17.13 -2.35
CA ASN A 290 -11.56 15.71 -2.59
C ASN A 290 -10.37 14.77 -2.37
N SER A 291 -9.14 15.30 -2.30
CA SER A 291 -7.96 14.49 -2.00
C SER A 291 -7.69 14.41 -0.49
N CYS A 292 -8.08 13.28 0.10
CA CYS A 292 -7.78 12.94 1.49
C CYS A 292 -6.38 12.35 1.72
N ALA A 293 -5.49 12.45 0.72
CA ALA A 293 -4.11 11.99 0.85
C ALA A 293 -3.35 12.79 1.92
N ALA A 294 -2.38 12.13 2.56
CA ALA A 294 -1.62 12.76 3.64
C ALA A 294 -0.65 13.82 3.11
N PHE A 295 -0.04 13.59 1.94
CA PHE A 295 0.68 14.60 1.18
C PHE A 295 0.06 14.74 -0.20
N ASN A 296 -0.10 15.97 -0.66
CA ASN A 296 -0.61 16.29 -1.99
C ASN A 296 0.44 17.12 -2.73
N LEU A 297 0.81 16.66 -3.93
CA LEU A 297 1.77 17.31 -4.80
C LEU A 297 1.02 17.95 -5.95
N GLN A 298 0.89 19.28 -5.92
CA GLN A 298 0.23 20.08 -6.97
C GLN A 298 1.26 20.71 -7.91
N GLU A 299 0.81 21.41 -8.96
CA GLU A 299 1.72 22.08 -9.90
C GLU A 299 2.59 23.15 -9.21
N HIS A 300 2.17 23.81 -8.15
CA HIS A 300 3.01 24.86 -7.54
C HIS A 300 3.13 24.77 -6.02
N SER A 301 2.57 23.73 -5.42
CA SER A 301 2.56 23.60 -3.97
C SER A 301 2.52 22.16 -3.52
N VAL A 302 3.19 21.91 -2.40
CA VAL A 302 2.99 20.70 -1.61
C VAL A 302 2.05 21.06 -0.45
N SER A 303 1.05 20.23 -0.19
CA SER A 303 0.23 20.35 1.02
C SER A 303 0.21 19.05 1.80
N TRP A 304 -0.15 19.14 3.07
CA TRP A 304 -0.29 17.99 3.95
C TRP A 304 -1.65 18.00 4.66
N ARG A 305 -2.12 16.81 5.04
CA ARG A 305 -3.39 16.64 5.75
C ARG A 305 -3.23 17.02 7.22
N LYS A 306 -3.73 18.19 7.59
CA LYS A 306 -3.73 18.72 8.95
C LYS A 306 -4.90 18.21 9.80
N GLY A 307 -6.08 18.06 9.20
CA GLY A 307 -7.32 17.83 9.96
C GLY A 307 -8.08 16.54 9.62
N PRO A 308 -9.03 16.15 10.48
CA PRO A 308 -9.84 14.93 10.32
C PRO A 308 -10.72 14.95 9.06
N GLU A 309 -11.28 16.11 8.69
CA GLU A 309 -12.11 16.31 7.49
C GLU A 309 -11.29 16.58 6.21
N CYS A 310 -10.15 15.89 6.07
CA CYS A 310 -9.23 16.05 4.95
C CYS A 310 -8.74 17.50 4.73
N GLN A 311 -8.78 18.32 5.79
CA GLN A 311 -8.29 19.70 5.76
C GLN A 311 -6.80 19.70 5.40
N GLN A 312 -6.45 20.45 4.37
CA GLN A 312 -5.09 20.54 3.83
C GLN A 312 -4.43 21.86 4.26
N GLU A 313 -3.13 21.81 4.57
CA GLU A 313 -2.29 22.98 4.80
C GLU A 313 -1.10 22.97 3.83
N VAL A 314 -0.82 24.11 3.20
CA VAL A 314 0.27 24.26 2.23
C VAL A 314 1.61 24.38 2.95
N LEU A 315 2.61 23.62 2.50
CA LEU A 315 3.99 23.75 2.93
C LEU A 315 4.70 24.84 2.10
N PRO A 316 5.17 25.93 2.73
CA PRO A 316 5.74 27.06 1.99
C PRO A 316 7.11 26.71 1.40
N GLY A 317 7.33 27.12 0.15
CA GLY A 317 8.65 27.09 -0.49
C GLY A 317 9.16 25.72 -0.91
N LEU A 318 8.33 24.67 -0.87
CA LEU A 318 8.72 23.35 -1.35
C LEU A 318 8.47 23.21 -2.85
N ASP A 319 9.47 22.69 -3.56
CA ASP A 319 9.32 22.23 -4.94
C ASP A 319 8.67 20.85 -4.95
N PRO A 320 7.44 20.69 -5.50
CA PRO A 320 6.75 19.41 -5.52
C PRO A 320 7.51 18.29 -6.25
N GLU A 321 8.39 18.60 -7.20
CA GLU A 321 9.15 17.56 -7.91
C GLU A 321 10.29 16.97 -7.08
N GLN A 322 10.85 17.76 -6.15
CA GLN A 322 11.90 17.33 -5.23
C GLN A 322 11.32 16.79 -3.91
N PHE A 323 9.99 16.80 -3.77
CA PHE A 323 9.29 16.27 -2.61
C PHE A 323 8.88 14.83 -2.90
N HIS A 324 9.45 13.89 -2.14
CA HIS A 324 9.30 12.46 -2.39
C HIS A 324 8.55 11.81 -1.22
N PRO A 325 7.25 11.55 -1.36
CA PRO A 325 6.56 10.69 -0.40
C PRO A 325 7.20 9.31 -0.37
N LEU A 326 7.45 8.82 0.84
CA LEU A 326 8.11 7.55 1.11
C LEU A 326 7.08 6.51 1.56
N SER A 327 6.16 6.93 2.42
CA SER A 327 5.03 6.16 2.95
C SER A 327 3.79 7.07 3.06
N ASN A 328 2.70 6.57 3.64
CA ASN A 328 1.51 7.40 3.83
C ASN A 328 1.76 8.63 4.71
N THR A 329 2.69 8.57 5.66
CA THR A 329 2.88 9.63 6.65
C THR A 329 4.26 10.26 6.61
N VAL A 330 5.18 9.74 5.79
CA VAL A 330 6.56 10.22 5.71
C VAL A 330 6.91 10.61 4.28
N ALA A 331 7.53 11.77 4.11
CA ALA A 331 8.09 12.23 2.85
C ALA A 331 9.48 12.85 3.06
N GLN A 332 10.31 12.83 2.03
CA GLN A 332 11.63 13.46 2.01
C GLN A 332 11.65 14.66 1.07
N TYR A 333 12.29 15.75 1.48
CA TYR A 333 12.69 16.85 0.61
C TYR A 333 14.08 17.29 1.02
N GLN A 334 15.05 17.12 0.11
CA GLN A 334 16.47 17.35 0.40
C GLN A 334 16.92 16.59 1.65
N ASP A 335 17.51 17.28 2.63
CA ASP A 335 17.99 16.77 3.90
C ASP A 335 16.91 16.71 4.98
N LYS A 336 15.63 16.82 4.64
CA LYS A 336 14.52 16.84 5.62
C LYS A 336 13.51 15.73 5.39
N LEU A 337 13.05 15.14 6.48
CA LEU A 337 11.92 14.23 6.53
C LEU A 337 10.71 14.93 7.15
N TYR A 338 9.63 15.00 6.38
CA TYR A 338 8.32 15.51 6.77
C TYR A 338 7.51 14.33 7.25
N THR A 339 7.12 14.32 8.53
CA THR A 339 6.40 13.20 9.14
C THR A 339 5.11 13.68 9.77
N ILE A 340 4.00 13.10 9.35
CA ILE A 340 2.68 13.30 9.96
C ILE A 340 2.54 12.31 11.11
N LYS A 341 2.39 12.82 12.32
CA LYS A 341 2.10 12.04 13.53
C LYS A 341 0.74 12.41 14.08
N LYS A 342 0.12 11.51 14.83
CA LYS A 342 -1.10 11.80 15.58
C LYS A 342 -0.77 12.38 16.95
N THR A 343 -1.53 13.38 17.39
CA THR A 343 -1.53 13.85 18.77
C THR A 343 -2.15 12.79 19.70
N GLU A 344 -2.14 13.05 21.01
CA GLU A 344 -2.78 12.18 22.00
C GLU A 344 -4.26 11.89 21.71
N PHE A 345 -4.96 12.82 21.03
CA PHE A 345 -6.37 12.70 20.65
C PHE A 345 -6.59 12.59 19.12
N GLY A 346 -5.57 12.18 18.38
CA GLY A 346 -5.72 11.74 16.99
C GLY A 346 -5.71 12.85 15.95
N GLU A 347 -5.37 14.08 16.32
CA GLU A 347 -5.18 15.17 15.36
C GLU A 347 -3.83 15.02 14.66
N ASN A 348 -3.74 15.40 13.37
CA ASN A 348 -2.47 15.32 12.67
C ASN A 348 -1.56 16.49 13.06
N ARG A 349 -0.31 16.18 13.37
CA ARG A 349 0.78 17.12 13.59
C ARG A 349 1.91 16.80 12.64
N LEU A 350 2.45 17.83 11.99
CA LEU A 350 3.62 17.70 11.14
C LEU A 350 4.90 17.93 11.96
N ASP A 351 5.77 16.92 11.99
CA ASP A 351 7.12 17.01 12.52
C ASP A 351 8.10 17.05 11.34
N ILE A 352 9.16 17.87 11.44
CA ILE A 352 10.22 17.96 10.44
C ILE A 352 11.53 17.52 11.08
N VAL A 353 12.15 16.48 10.55
CA VAL A 353 13.44 15.93 11.01
C VAL A 353 14.52 16.27 9.99
N THR A 354 15.67 16.78 10.45
CA THR A 354 16.83 17.00 9.59
C THR A 354 17.74 15.77 9.60
N LEU A 355 18.18 15.35 8.42
CA LEU A 355 19.12 14.25 8.24
C LEU A 355 20.52 14.69 8.68
N ASP A 356 21.20 13.84 9.44
CA ASP A 356 22.59 14.09 9.87
C ASP A 356 23.61 13.90 8.72
N ASN A 357 23.13 13.35 7.60
CA ASN A 357 23.80 13.28 6.33
C ASN A 357 22.92 13.93 5.24
N PRO A 358 23.22 15.17 4.79
CA PRO A 358 22.41 15.85 3.78
C PRO A 358 22.33 15.15 2.43
N GLY A 359 23.29 14.25 2.12
CA GLY A 359 23.28 13.45 0.90
C GLY A 359 22.57 12.10 1.02
N LEU A 360 21.98 11.77 2.18
CA LEU A 360 21.28 10.51 2.38
C LEU A 360 19.91 10.54 1.69
N VAL A 361 19.69 9.60 0.78
CA VAL A 361 18.37 9.32 0.20
C VAL A 361 17.73 8.19 0.98
N ILE A 362 16.49 8.40 1.44
CA ILE A 362 15.73 7.37 2.15
C ILE A 362 15.04 6.47 1.13
N ASP A 363 15.55 5.26 0.98
CA ASP A 363 15.08 4.30 -0.02
C ASP A 363 14.83 2.90 0.56
N LYS A 364 14.95 2.74 1.88
CA LYS A 364 14.70 1.50 2.61
C LYS A 364 13.80 1.74 3.81
N ARG A 365 13.34 0.66 4.43
CA ARG A 365 12.73 0.75 5.75
C ARG A 365 13.75 0.97 6.87
N PHE A 366 15.03 0.60 6.68
CA PHE A 366 16.13 0.95 7.59
C PHE A 366 17.25 1.64 6.79
N ASN A 367 17.50 2.91 7.11
CA ASN A 367 18.54 3.73 6.48
C ASN A 367 19.53 4.21 7.55
N ALA A 368 20.80 4.31 7.17
CA ALA A 368 21.87 4.76 8.04
C ALA A 368 22.40 6.12 7.58
N GLY A 369 22.36 7.08 8.50
CA GLY A 369 23.06 8.35 8.42
C GLY A 369 24.51 8.24 8.90
N ARG A 370 25.07 9.34 9.39
CA ARG A 370 26.43 9.35 9.96
C ARG A 370 26.46 8.70 11.34
N THR A 371 25.48 9.05 12.16
CA THR A 371 25.32 8.72 13.58
C THR A 371 23.87 8.47 13.94
N HIS A 372 22.97 8.46 12.96
CA HIS A 372 21.54 8.22 13.15
C HIS A 372 21.05 7.07 12.28
N GLY A 373 20.11 6.29 12.81
CA GLY A 373 19.28 5.38 12.01
C GLY A 373 17.90 5.99 11.77
N TYR A 374 17.41 5.88 10.53
CA TYR A 374 16.09 6.34 10.09
C TYR A 374 15.24 5.14 9.66
N LEU A 375 14.16 4.89 10.40
CA LEU A 375 13.32 3.72 10.26
C LEU A 375 11.92 4.09 9.79
N LEU A 376 11.52 3.60 8.61
CA LEU A 376 10.13 3.69 8.16
C LEU A 376 9.33 2.54 8.78
N THR A 377 8.63 2.86 9.86
CA THR A 377 7.87 1.90 10.66
C THR A 377 6.51 1.63 10.07
N LYS A 378 6.04 0.40 10.21
CA LYS A 378 4.72 -0.08 9.84
C LYS A 378 4.17 -0.88 11.02
N LEU A 379 3.17 -0.33 11.71
CA LEU A 379 2.57 -0.94 12.89
C LEU A 379 1.21 -1.53 12.54
N GLN A 380 1.02 -2.82 12.74
CA GLN A 380 -0.27 -3.47 12.61
C GLN A 380 -1.05 -3.33 13.92
N VAL A 381 -2.24 -2.74 13.86
CA VAL A 381 -3.09 -2.44 15.00
C VAL A 381 -4.51 -2.92 14.71
N ARG A 382 -4.87 -4.12 15.23
CA ARG A 382 -6.20 -4.75 15.10
C ARG A 382 -6.84 -4.60 13.71
N GLY A 383 -6.07 -4.87 12.66
CA GLY A 383 -6.54 -4.86 11.28
C GLY A 383 -6.26 -3.57 10.49
N GLU A 384 -5.75 -2.52 11.13
CA GLU A 384 -5.27 -1.31 10.45
C GLU A 384 -3.74 -1.21 10.51
N GLU A 385 -3.12 -0.67 9.47
CA GLU A 385 -1.67 -0.51 9.38
C GLU A 385 -1.30 0.97 9.38
N GLU A 386 -0.52 1.39 10.38
CA GLU A 386 -0.07 2.78 10.51
C GLU A 386 1.42 2.91 10.12
N ASP A 387 1.69 3.79 9.16
CA ASP A 387 3.04 4.19 8.79
C ASP A 387 3.60 5.24 9.75
N GLY A 388 4.91 5.21 9.99
CA GLY A 388 5.59 6.22 10.81
C GLY A 388 7.09 6.31 10.55
N LEU A 389 7.73 7.20 11.30
CA LEU A 389 9.18 7.38 11.32
C LEU A 389 9.70 7.23 12.75
N GLN A 390 10.65 6.31 12.94
CA GLN A 390 11.48 6.25 14.13
C GLN A 390 12.91 6.67 13.78
N VAL A 391 13.50 7.53 14.62
CA VAL A 391 14.88 8.00 14.48
C VAL A 391 15.62 7.71 15.77
N PHE A 392 16.86 7.25 15.67
CA PHE A 392 17.69 6.95 16.84
C PHE A 392 19.15 7.32 16.60
N GLU A 393 19.87 7.63 17.67
CA GLU A 393 21.32 7.86 17.65
C GLU A 393 22.07 6.53 17.84
N SER A 394 23.09 6.28 17.01
CA SER A 394 24.01 5.15 17.12
C SER A 394 25.24 5.50 17.97
N SER A 395 25.93 4.49 18.50
CA SER A 395 27.14 4.67 19.34
C SER A 395 28.43 4.94 18.55
N GLY A 396 28.30 5.18 17.25
CA GLY A 396 29.38 5.32 16.29
C GLY A 396 28.82 5.29 14.86
N PRO A 397 29.66 5.21 13.82
CA PRO A 397 29.20 5.08 12.44
C PRO A 397 28.27 3.89 12.27
N LEU A 398 27.06 4.12 11.76
CA LEU A 398 26.07 3.08 11.55
C LEU A 398 26.25 2.44 10.17
N ILE A 399 26.41 1.12 10.14
CA ILE A 399 26.73 0.36 8.93
C ILE A 399 25.59 -0.62 8.66
N LEU A 400 24.91 -0.44 7.51
CA LEU A 400 23.88 -1.38 7.06
C LEU A 400 24.53 -2.70 6.62
N MET A 401 23.89 -3.82 6.97
CA MET A 401 24.32 -5.14 6.50
C MET A 401 23.67 -5.53 5.16
N ASP A 402 22.60 -4.83 4.76
CA ASP A 402 22.00 -4.90 3.42
C ASP A 402 22.02 -3.53 2.72
N TYR A 403 22.84 -3.41 1.68
CA TYR A 403 22.93 -2.19 0.89
C TYR A 403 21.90 -2.15 -0.25
N ARG A 404 21.18 -3.23 -0.53
CA ARG A 404 20.24 -3.29 -1.65
C ARG A 404 18.94 -2.54 -1.30
N GLY A 405 18.56 -1.58 -2.14
CA GLY A 405 17.22 -1.01 -2.09
C GLY A 405 16.21 -2.03 -2.64
N PRO A 406 15.06 -2.26 -1.96
CA PRO A 406 14.00 -3.08 -2.53
C PRO A 406 13.41 -2.39 -3.77
N ASP A 407 13.00 -3.19 -4.75
CA ASP A 407 12.13 -2.69 -5.82
C ASP A 407 10.71 -2.42 -5.28
N GLU A 408 9.82 -1.85 -6.11
CA GLU A 408 8.44 -1.56 -5.69
C GLU A 408 7.72 -2.81 -5.20
N ARG A 409 7.86 -3.96 -5.89
CA ARG A 409 7.16 -5.19 -5.51
C ARG A 409 7.62 -5.65 -4.13
N GLU A 410 8.92 -5.70 -3.91
CA GLU A 410 9.53 -6.12 -2.64
C GLU A 410 9.23 -5.14 -1.50
N ALA A 411 9.16 -3.84 -1.78
CA ALA A 411 8.82 -2.81 -0.79
C ALA A 411 7.37 -2.96 -0.26
N HIS A 412 6.51 -3.60 -1.06
CA HIS A 412 5.08 -3.82 -0.82
C HIS A 412 4.68 -5.26 -0.50
N LEU A 413 5.61 -6.18 -0.19
CA LEU A 413 5.34 -7.57 0.25
C LEU A 413 4.74 -7.67 1.67
N SER A 414 3.81 -6.78 1.94
CA SER A 414 3.33 -6.31 3.22
C SER A 414 2.40 -7.29 3.95
N ASP A 415 2.51 -8.60 3.75
CA ASP A 415 1.64 -9.56 4.43
C ASP A 415 2.05 -9.86 5.88
N SER A 416 3.19 -9.33 6.34
CA SER A 416 3.50 -9.18 7.76
C SER A 416 4.79 -8.37 7.89
N PRO A 417 4.90 -7.39 8.81
CA PRO A 417 6.18 -6.73 9.09
C PRO A 417 7.29 -7.77 9.39
N HIS A 418 6.95 -8.92 9.98
CA HIS A 418 7.94 -9.92 10.43
C HIS A 418 8.64 -10.73 9.33
N TYR A 419 8.20 -10.71 8.07
CA TYR A 419 8.81 -11.55 7.02
C TYR A 419 10.18 -11.05 6.57
N LYS A 420 10.46 -9.76 6.69
CA LYS A 420 11.74 -9.18 6.30
C LYS A 420 12.37 -8.42 7.46
N LYS A 421 13.57 -8.85 7.83
CA LYS A 421 14.41 -8.19 8.83
C LYS A 421 15.52 -7.41 8.16
N TRP A 422 15.74 -6.18 8.62
CA TRP A 422 16.84 -5.32 8.24
C TRP A 422 17.86 -5.26 9.38
N TYR A 423 19.14 -5.37 9.04
CA TYR A 423 20.20 -5.39 10.03
C TYR A 423 21.21 -4.27 9.80
N ALA A 424 21.74 -3.76 10.90
CA ALA A 424 22.85 -2.82 10.92
C ALA A 424 23.73 -3.09 12.14
N HIS A 425 24.92 -2.51 12.15
CA HIS A 425 25.75 -2.47 13.36
C HIS A 425 26.48 -1.14 13.48
N ASP A 426 26.87 -0.79 14.70
CA ASP A 426 27.78 0.32 14.97
C ASP A 426 29.03 -0.21 15.71
N ASP A 427 29.71 0.64 16.48
CA ASP A 427 30.90 0.26 17.25
C ASP A 427 30.60 -0.61 18.49
N ARG A 428 29.35 -0.66 18.96
CA ARG A 428 28.96 -1.33 20.21
C ARG A 428 27.79 -2.30 20.08
N TYR A 429 26.90 -2.06 19.12
CA TYR A 429 25.62 -2.73 19.01
C TYR A 429 25.38 -3.31 17.63
N VAL A 430 24.61 -4.40 17.61
CA VAL A 430 23.91 -4.91 16.43
C VAL A 430 22.44 -4.50 16.53
N TYR A 431 21.88 -4.10 15.40
CA TYR A 431 20.50 -3.67 15.27
C TYR A 431 19.74 -4.64 14.36
N ALA A 432 18.55 -5.04 14.78
CA ALA A 432 17.61 -5.82 13.98
C ALA A 432 16.27 -5.09 13.94
N PHE A 433 15.75 -4.82 12.75
CA PHE A 433 14.49 -4.13 12.55
C PHE A 433 13.57 -5.00 11.70
N ASP A 434 12.34 -5.24 12.14
CA ASP A 434 11.34 -6.02 11.38
C ASP A 434 10.30 -5.16 10.69
N GLY A 435 10.61 -3.89 10.41
CA GLY A 435 9.63 -2.98 9.83
C GLY A 435 8.66 -2.39 10.86
N SER A 436 8.54 -2.95 12.06
CA SER A 436 7.67 -2.43 13.13
C SER A 436 8.42 -2.03 14.40
N GLN A 437 9.41 -2.84 14.78
CA GLN A 437 10.16 -2.72 16.02
C GLN A 437 11.66 -2.84 15.73
N LEU A 438 12.43 -1.89 16.26
CA LEU A 438 13.88 -1.96 16.31
C LEU A 438 14.32 -2.69 17.57
N TRP A 439 15.29 -3.57 17.42
CA TRP A 439 15.98 -4.28 18.50
C TRP A 439 17.45 -3.89 18.46
N ARG A 440 18.04 -3.67 19.63
CA ARG A 440 19.46 -3.33 19.78
C ARG A 440 20.13 -4.29 20.75
N TYR A 441 21.16 -4.97 20.29
CA TYR A 441 21.90 -5.98 21.04
C TYR A 441 23.32 -5.51 21.31
N PRO A 442 23.77 -5.43 22.59
CA PRO A 442 25.19 -5.30 22.89
C PRO A 442 25.95 -6.46 22.27
N THR A 443 27.04 -6.19 21.55
CA THR A 443 27.75 -7.24 20.81
C THR A 443 29.26 -7.11 20.96
N PRO A 444 29.96 -8.14 21.45
CA PRO A 444 31.41 -8.16 21.40
C PRO A 444 31.85 -8.28 19.93
N ASN A 445 32.67 -7.34 19.47
CA ASN A 445 33.18 -7.28 18.10
C ASN A 445 32.07 -7.28 17.04
N THR A 446 31.33 -6.17 16.93
CA THR A 446 30.28 -5.95 15.94
C THR A 446 30.72 -6.18 14.49
N ARG A 447 32.01 -6.02 14.17
CA ARG A 447 32.58 -6.25 12.84
C ARG A 447 32.61 -7.73 12.42
N ALA A 448 32.51 -8.64 13.38
CA ALA A 448 32.46 -10.08 13.12
C ALA A 448 31.05 -10.57 12.73
N VAL A 449 30.03 -9.72 12.87
CA VAL A 449 28.63 -10.10 12.63
C VAL A 449 28.43 -10.42 11.14
N ARG A 450 27.68 -11.49 10.89
CA ARG A 450 27.28 -11.94 9.55
C ARG A 450 25.76 -12.14 9.53
N VAL A 451 25.20 -12.05 8.33
CA VAL A 451 23.80 -12.39 8.06
C VAL A 451 23.79 -13.52 7.06
N ASN A 452 23.10 -14.60 7.39
CA ASN A 452 22.83 -15.69 6.47
C ASN A 452 21.61 -15.29 5.64
N TRP A 453 21.83 -15.03 4.35
CA TRP A 453 20.80 -14.55 3.44
C TRP A 453 20.12 -15.71 2.71
N GLU A 454 18.81 -15.64 2.61
CA GLU A 454 17.97 -16.57 1.89
C GLU A 454 17.02 -15.79 0.96
N THR A 455 16.62 -16.42 -0.14
CA THR A 455 15.59 -15.90 -1.03
C THR A 455 14.30 -16.63 -0.72
N GLY A 456 13.31 -15.91 -0.18
CA GLY A 456 11.96 -16.39 0.03
C GLY A 456 11.04 -16.00 -1.12
N HIS A 457 9.91 -16.69 -1.24
CA HIS A 457 8.85 -16.37 -2.18
C HIS A 457 7.58 -16.01 -1.41
N SER A 458 6.95 -14.86 -1.71
CA SER A 458 5.73 -14.43 -1.01
C SER A 458 4.53 -15.32 -1.40
N GLY A 459 3.87 -15.93 -0.40
CA GLY A 459 2.72 -16.83 -0.63
C GLY A 459 1.33 -16.17 -0.65
N TYR A 460 1.22 -14.92 -0.19
CA TYR A 460 0.05 -14.05 -0.37
C TYR A 460 0.51 -12.83 -1.20
N GLY A 461 -0.38 -12.25 -2.01
CA GLY A 461 -0.02 -11.12 -2.88
C GLY A 461 0.91 -11.48 -4.04
N TYR A 462 1.65 -10.47 -4.52
CA TYR A 462 2.28 -10.33 -5.86
C TYR A 462 3.35 -11.36 -6.31
N TRP A 463 3.43 -12.54 -5.69
CA TRP A 463 4.35 -13.63 -6.05
C TRP A 463 5.77 -13.12 -6.32
N ALA A 464 6.30 -12.33 -5.39
CA ALA A 464 7.61 -11.71 -5.54
C ALA A 464 8.63 -12.44 -4.67
N ASP A 465 9.81 -12.64 -5.27
CA ASP A 465 10.99 -13.07 -4.54
C ASP A 465 11.46 -11.92 -3.66
N TYR A 466 11.80 -12.25 -2.41
CA TYR A 466 12.39 -11.30 -1.49
C TYR A 466 13.60 -11.90 -0.81
N ARG A 467 14.52 -11.00 -0.44
CA ARG A 467 15.69 -11.39 0.32
C ARG A 467 15.41 -11.17 1.80
N SER A 468 15.45 -12.25 2.57
CA SER A 468 15.45 -12.24 4.03
C SER A 468 16.78 -12.80 4.54
N GLY A 469 17.07 -12.59 5.81
CA GLY A 469 18.22 -13.21 6.42
C GLY A 469 18.13 -13.23 7.92
N GLU A 470 18.97 -14.05 8.54
CA GLU A 470 19.09 -14.17 9.98
C GLU A 470 20.52 -13.86 10.44
N LEU A 471 20.64 -13.26 11.62
CA LEU A 471 21.95 -13.00 12.21
C LEU A 471 22.65 -14.32 12.55
N ASP A 472 23.88 -14.48 12.08
CA ASP A 472 24.72 -15.64 12.38
C ASP A 472 25.38 -15.48 13.75
N GLY A 473 24.75 -16.06 14.77
CA GLY A 473 25.21 -16.00 16.14
C GLY A 473 24.16 -16.45 17.13
N ARG A 474 24.30 -16.02 18.39
CA ARG A 474 23.41 -16.41 19.49
C ARG A 474 23.04 -15.20 20.33
N LEU A 475 21.76 -15.08 20.68
CA LEU A 475 21.27 -14.11 21.65
C LEU A 475 21.29 -14.73 23.05
N LEU A 476 21.92 -14.05 24.01
CA LEU A 476 22.00 -14.47 25.40
C LEU A 476 20.83 -13.92 26.22
N GLU A 477 20.53 -14.53 27.37
CA GLU A 477 19.43 -14.11 28.26
C GLU A 477 19.62 -12.69 28.83
N ASP A 478 20.88 -12.26 28.97
CA ASP A 478 21.24 -10.89 29.39
C ASP A 478 21.02 -9.84 28.28
N GLY A 479 20.69 -10.29 27.06
CA GLY A 479 20.42 -9.44 25.89
C GLY A 479 21.62 -9.23 24.96
N ALA A 480 22.80 -9.75 25.28
CA ALA A 480 23.97 -9.65 24.41
C ALA A 480 23.86 -10.60 23.20
N PHE A 481 24.20 -10.12 22.01
CA PHE A 481 24.30 -10.95 20.82
C PHE A 481 25.77 -11.30 20.56
N ILE A 482 26.08 -12.60 20.48
CA ILE A 482 27.42 -13.13 20.25
C ILE A 482 27.53 -13.67 18.82
N PRO A 483 28.38 -13.08 17.95
CA PRO A 483 28.59 -13.58 16.59
C PRO A 483 29.23 -14.97 16.59
N THR A 484 28.90 -15.78 15.59
CA THR A 484 29.53 -17.10 15.43
C THR A 484 31.06 -17.00 15.36
N GLY A 485 31.74 -17.83 16.16
CA GLY A 485 33.20 -17.84 16.26
C GLY A 485 33.81 -16.82 17.24
N ILE A 486 33.00 -15.99 17.89
CA ILE A 486 33.47 -15.07 18.94
C ILE A 486 33.34 -15.73 20.33
N PRO A 487 34.42 -15.76 21.14
CA PRO A 487 34.36 -16.28 22.51
C PRO A 487 33.42 -15.44 23.39
N TYR A 488 32.69 -16.12 24.29
CA TYR A 488 31.81 -15.47 25.28
C TYR A 488 31.81 -16.26 26.59
N ASN A 489 31.26 -15.65 27.65
CA ASN A 489 31.09 -16.30 28.93
C ASN A 489 29.95 -17.33 28.87
N SER A 490 30.30 -18.62 28.85
CA SER A 490 29.33 -19.72 28.80
C SER A 490 28.51 -19.89 30.09
N SER A 491 28.78 -19.13 31.15
CA SER A 491 27.92 -19.09 32.34
C SER A 491 26.60 -18.36 32.12
N VAL A 492 26.46 -17.58 31.04
CA VAL A 492 25.19 -16.96 30.66
C VAL A 492 24.48 -17.87 29.66
N ASN A 493 23.22 -18.20 29.96
CA ASN A 493 22.40 -19.05 29.10
C ASN A 493 21.99 -18.33 27.81
N ILE A 494 21.66 -19.12 26.80
CA ILE A 494 21.09 -18.66 25.54
C ILE A 494 19.61 -18.32 25.77
N ALA A 495 19.16 -17.18 25.24
CA ALA A 495 17.76 -16.78 25.30
C ALA A 495 16.88 -17.85 24.64
N GLN A 496 15.83 -18.28 25.35
CA GLN A 496 14.98 -19.38 24.92
C GLN A 496 13.76 -18.86 24.16
N TYR A 497 13.39 -19.58 23.11
CA TYR A 497 12.10 -19.44 22.47
C TYR A 497 10.99 -19.94 23.40
N SER A 498 9.86 -19.24 23.47
CA SER A 498 8.71 -19.64 24.27
C SER A 498 7.42 -19.37 23.52
N ASP A 499 6.58 -20.39 23.37
CA ASP A 499 5.23 -20.28 22.77
C ASP A 499 4.24 -19.44 23.61
N GLY A 500 4.64 -18.98 24.81
CA GLY A 500 3.82 -18.17 25.70
C GLY A 500 4.15 -16.69 25.59
N GLU A 501 3.15 -15.85 25.32
CA GLU A 501 3.33 -14.41 25.10
C GLU A 501 3.35 -13.55 26.39
N SER A 502 3.13 -14.17 27.57
CA SER A 502 3.00 -13.41 28.82
C SER A 502 4.34 -13.01 29.43
N ALA A 503 4.41 -11.73 29.81
CA ALA A 503 5.50 -11.12 30.55
C ALA A 503 5.40 -11.37 32.06
N PHE A 504 4.26 -11.84 32.57
CA PHE A 504 4.02 -12.09 34.00
C PHE A 504 3.68 -13.55 34.29
N LEU A 505 4.18 -14.06 35.41
CA LEU A 505 3.88 -15.40 35.93
C LEU A 505 3.45 -15.29 37.38
N VAL A 506 2.26 -15.77 37.69
CA VAL A 506 1.74 -15.87 39.05
C VAL A 506 1.98 -17.30 39.54
N GLY A 507 2.98 -17.47 40.41
CA GLY A 507 3.27 -18.73 41.09
C GLY A 507 2.45 -18.90 42.37
N GLU A 508 2.65 -20.02 43.06
CA GLU A 508 1.95 -20.30 44.33
C GLU A 508 2.36 -19.34 45.46
N ASN A 509 3.64 -18.94 45.48
CA ASN A 509 4.24 -18.17 46.57
C ASN A 509 4.90 -16.86 46.11
N ASP A 510 4.96 -16.59 44.81
CA ASP A 510 5.58 -15.42 44.24
C ASP A 510 4.99 -15.02 42.89
N VAL A 511 5.27 -13.79 42.49
CA VAL A 511 4.99 -13.28 41.15
C VAL A 511 6.32 -12.97 40.50
N SER A 512 6.48 -13.40 39.26
CA SER A 512 7.68 -13.15 38.46
C SER A 512 7.33 -12.45 37.16
N TRP A 513 8.30 -11.78 36.57
CA TRP A 513 8.19 -11.16 35.26
C TRP A 513 9.41 -11.49 34.39
N ARG A 514 9.31 -11.31 33.07
CA ARG A 514 10.43 -11.53 32.14
C ARG A 514 10.38 -10.55 30.98
N LYS A 515 11.51 -10.41 30.29
CA LYS A 515 11.72 -9.48 29.18
C LYS A 515 11.65 -10.20 27.85
N LEU A 516 10.90 -9.66 26.90
CA LEU A 516 11.03 -10.04 25.50
C LEU A 516 12.37 -9.53 24.95
N ARG A 517 13.08 -10.36 24.19
CA ARG A 517 14.45 -10.11 23.71
C ARG A 517 14.56 -10.02 22.20
N SER A 518 13.63 -10.57 21.43
CA SER A 518 13.66 -10.46 19.98
C SER A 518 12.27 -10.55 19.38
N THR A 519 12.17 -10.27 18.08
CA THR A 519 10.95 -10.48 17.27
C THR A 519 10.50 -11.93 17.23
N ASP A 520 11.43 -12.85 17.46
CA ASP A 520 11.23 -14.30 17.35
C ASP A 520 10.79 -14.89 18.69
N GLN A 521 10.19 -14.09 19.56
CA GLN A 521 9.70 -14.52 20.88
C GLN A 521 10.78 -15.22 21.73
N GLN A 522 12.01 -14.74 21.67
CA GLN A 522 13.04 -15.13 22.63
C GLN A 522 12.90 -14.29 23.89
N TRP A 523 12.98 -14.92 25.06
CA TRP A 523 12.74 -14.27 26.35
C TRP A 523 13.95 -14.37 27.29
N SER A 524 14.02 -13.46 28.26
CA SER A 524 14.90 -13.60 29.41
C SER A 524 14.38 -14.67 30.39
N GLN A 525 15.22 -15.03 31.36
CA GLN A 525 14.77 -15.73 32.56
C GLN A 525 13.73 -14.91 33.35
N TRP A 526 12.96 -15.62 34.18
CA TRP A 526 12.02 -15.03 35.11
C TRP A 526 12.75 -14.32 36.26
N GLU A 527 12.34 -13.09 36.52
CA GLU A 527 12.79 -12.24 37.62
C GLU A 527 11.65 -12.08 38.63
N LYS A 528 11.91 -12.35 39.91
CA LYS A 528 10.89 -12.25 40.96
C LYS A 528 10.55 -10.78 41.26
N LEU A 529 9.27 -10.45 41.33
CA LEU A 529 8.80 -9.16 41.83
C LEU A 529 8.77 -9.19 43.37
N PRO A 530 9.48 -8.26 44.04
CA PRO A 530 9.52 -8.23 45.50
C PRO A 530 8.19 -7.74 46.09
N ASP A 531 7.85 -8.27 47.27
CA ASP A 531 6.76 -7.77 48.12
C ASP A 531 5.34 -7.76 47.49
N ILE A 532 5.09 -8.63 46.51
CA ILE A 532 3.77 -8.85 45.90
C ILE A 532 3.14 -10.12 46.46
N ASP A 533 1.89 -10.02 46.91
CA ASP A 533 1.06 -11.18 47.24
C ASP A 533 0.47 -11.76 45.96
N PRO A 534 0.82 -13.00 45.56
CA PRO A 534 0.32 -13.62 44.34
C PRO A 534 -1.20 -13.70 44.26
N LYS A 535 -1.90 -13.79 45.40
CA LYS A 535 -3.36 -13.90 45.45
C LYS A 535 -4.08 -12.60 45.10
N ALA A 536 -3.40 -11.47 45.21
CA ALA A 536 -3.93 -10.13 44.94
C ALA A 536 -3.31 -9.49 43.68
N PHE A 537 -2.46 -10.23 42.96
CA PHE A 537 -1.91 -9.81 41.68
C PHE A 537 -2.81 -10.31 40.55
N HIS A 538 -3.31 -9.39 39.73
CA HIS A 538 -4.31 -9.68 38.71
C HIS A 538 -3.74 -9.36 37.32
N PRO A 539 -3.30 -10.37 36.55
CA PRO A 539 -2.99 -10.19 35.14
C PRO A 539 -4.23 -9.72 34.37
N ILE A 540 -4.08 -8.70 33.55
CA ILE A 540 -5.15 -8.07 32.75
C ILE A 540 -4.98 -8.45 31.28
N THR A 541 -3.76 -8.28 30.79
CA THR A 541 -3.29 -8.75 29.47
C THR A 541 -1.99 -9.53 29.67
N ASP A 542 -1.39 -10.00 28.59
CA ASP A 542 -0.06 -10.63 28.62
C ASP A 542 1.05 -9.68 29.11
N ARG A 543 0.80 -8.37 29.11
CA ARG A 543 1.81 -7.34 29.40
C ARG A 543 1.37 -6.29 30.41
N ILE A 544 0.13 -6.35 30.90
CA ILE A 544 -0.38 -5.46 31.95
C ILE A 544 -0.97 -6.31 33.07
N ALA A 545 -0.60 -5.98 34.30
CA ALA A 545 -1.17 -6.55 35.51
C ALA A 545 -1.47 -5.45 36.54
N GLN A 546 -2.38 -5.73 37.47
CA GLN A 546 -2.69 -4.84 38.59
C GLN A 546 -2.34 -5.51 39.92
N TYR A 547 -1.76 -4.72 40.83
CA TYR A 547 -1.68 -5.06 42.24
C TYR A 547 -2.05 -3.82 43.06
N LYS A 548 -3.12 -3.93 43.85
CA LYS A 548 -3.73 -2.79 44.57
C LYS A 548 -4.05 -1.65 43.59
N ASN A 549 -3.61 -0.43 43.88
CA ASN A 549 -3.78 0.74 43.02
C ASN A 549 -2.60 0.97 42.06
N THR A 550 -1.80 -0.06 41.76
CA THR A 550 -0.65 0.06 40.85
C THR A 550 -0.81 -0.89 39.68
N LEU A 551 -0.66 -0.36 38.46
CA LEU A 551 -0.47 -1.17 37.26
C LEU A 551 1.01 -1.45 37.06
N TYR A 552 1.31 -2.69 36.71
CA TYR A 552 2.61 -3.19 36.28
C TYR A 552 2.52 -3.40 34.77
N ILE A 553 3.33 -2.67 34.01
CA ILE A 553 3.26 -2.64 32.55
C ILE A 553 4.62 -3.07 32.02
N ALA A 554 4.66 -4.23 31.36
CA ALA A 554 5.84 -4.66 30.60
C ALA A 554 5.89 -3.87 29.29
N LYS A 555 6.64 -2.77 29.30
CA LYS A 555 6.72 -1.81 28.21
C LYS A 555 7.95 -2.04 27.35
N LEU A 556 7.70 -2.25 26.06
CA LEU A 556 8.74 -2.42 25.06
C LEU A 556 9.35 -1.06 24.69
N SER A 557 10.65 -0.89 24.92
CA SER A 557 11.35 0.34 24.56
C SER A 557 11.49 0.53 23.04
N PRO A 558 11.85 1.73 22.55
CA PRO A 558 12.16 1.94 21.14
C PRO A 558 13.28 1.05 20.58
N PHE A 559 14.12 0.46 21.45
CA PHE A 559 15.20 -0.46 21.10
C PHE A 559 14.88 -1.93 21.39
N GLY A 560 13.61 -2.26 21.65
CA GLY A 560 13.16 -3.64 21.84
C GLY A 560 13.51 -4.19 23.22
N GLU A 561 14.12 -3.42 24.11
CA GLU A 561 14.32 -3.87 25.48
C GLU A 561 13.05 -3.65 26.30
N ASP A 562 12.52 -4.72 26.89
CA ASP A 562 11.42 -4.63 27.85
C ASP A 562 11.87 -3.99 29.16
N THR A 563 11.05 -3.05 29.61
CA THR A 563 11.15 -2.39 30.92
C THR A 563 9.87 -2.59 31.70
N LEU A 564 9.97 -2.73 33.00
CA LEU A 564 8.80 -2.79 33.88
C LEU A 564 8.47 -1.37 34.35
N GLU A 565 7.41 -0.79 33.80
CA GLU A 565 6.87 0.49 34.23
C GLU A 565 5.79 0.26 35.30
N THR A 566 5.71 1.15 36.28
CA THR A 566 4.63 1.14 37.27
C THR A 566 3.82 2.42 37.17
N LEU A 567 2.51 2.29 37.17
CA LEU A 567 1.58 3.42 37.10
C LEU A 567 0.64 3.37 38.31
N THR A 568 0.65 4.42 39.13
CA THR A 568 -0.30 4.57 40.23
C THR A 568 -1.64 5.08 39.72
N LEU A 569 -2.69 4.31 39.98
CA LEU A 569 -4.08 4.67 39.70
C LEU A 569 -4.61 5.61 40.79
N ASP A 570 -5.41 6.58 40.36
CA ASP A 570 -6.19 7.48 41.23
C ASP A 570 -7.42 6.81 41.88
N SER A 571 -7.61 5.51 41.62
CA SER A 571 -8.65 4.66 42.17
C SER A 571 -8.10 3.26 42.42
N SER A 572 -8.59 2.57 43.46
CA SER A 572 -8.29 1.17 43.72
C SER A 572 -9.27 0.20 43.05
N ALA A 573 -10.13 0.71 42.15
CA ALA A 573 -11.07 -0.13 41.41
C ALA A 573 -10.33 -1.18 40.57
N PRO A 574 -10.90 -2.39 40.38
CA PRO A 574 -10.34 -3.38 39.46
C PRO A 574 -10.25 -2.79 38.05
N PHE A 575 -9.06 -2.88 37.46
CA PHE A 575 -8.79 -2.46 36.10
C PHE A 575 -9.17 -3.62 35.17
N LEU A 576 -10.05 -3.35 34.21
CA LEU A 576 -10.64 -4.35 33.34
C LEU A 576 -9.89 -4.43 32.02
N ASN A 577 -9.93 -5.61 31.38
CA ASN A 577 -9.44 -5.80 30.02
C ASN A 577 -10.43 -5.20 29.01
N GLN A 578 -10.50 -3.87 28.99
CA GLN A 578 -11.33 -3.06 28.11
C GLN A 578 -10.57 -1.81 27.65
N ARG A 579 -11.06 -1.16 26.59
CA ARG A 579 -10.32 -0.07 25.95
C ARG A 579 -10.15 1.16 26.83
N ILE A 580 -11.15 1.54 27.60
CA ILE A 580 -11.08 2.68 28.52
C ILE A 580 -11.49 2.22 29.91
N ASN A 581 -10.66 2.51 30.91
CA ASN A 581 -10.98 2.35 32.32
C ASN A 581 -11.18 3.73 32.96
N ALA A 582 -12.21 3.87 33.79
CA ALA A 582 -12.52 5.11 34.49
C ALA A 582 -11.79 5.17 35.84
N GLY A 583 -11.02 6.23 36.03
CA GLY A 583 -10.48 6.65 37.32
C GLY A 583 -11.38 7.65 38.01
N LYS A 584 -10.84 8.27 39.07
CA LYS A 584 -11.53 9.33 39.80
C LYS A 584 -11.46 10.67 39.05
N ASP A 585 -10.25 11.04 38.65
CA ASP A 585 -9.91 12.32 38.01
C ASP A 585 -9.32 12.10 36.59
N HIS A 586 -9.06 10.84 36.21
CA HIS A 586 -8.47 10.46 34.93
C HIS A 586 -9.22 9.32 34.25
N GLY A 587 -9.12 9.27 32.92
CA GLY A 587 -9.40 8.08 32.13
C GLY A 587 -8.09 7.39 31.73
N TYR A 588 -8.13 6.06 31.64
CA TYR A 588 -6.99 5.22 31.25
C TYR A 588 -7.35 4.47 29.98
N PHE A 589 -6.75 4.85 28.85
CA PHE A 589 -6.94 4.21 27.56
C PHE A 589 -5.85 3.17 27.30
N MET A 590 -6.25 1.92 27.13
CA MET A 590 -5.36 0.80 26.86
C MET A 590 -5.01 0.73 25.37
N ARG A 591 -3.80 1.17 25.04
CA ARG A 591 -3.19 1.02 23.73
C ARG A 591 -2.63 -0.39 23.65
N SER A 592 -3.03 -1.15 22.65
CA SER A 592 -2.58 -2.52 22.48
C SER A 592 -2.31 -2.78 21.01
N SER A 593 -1.05 -3.04 20.69
CA SER A 593 -0.61 -3.62 19.42
C SER A 593 0.12 -4.93 19.72
N ARG A 594 0.36 -5.75 18.68
CA ARG A 594 0.84 -7.14 18.78
C ARG A 594 1.93 -7.41 19.82
N LEU A 595 2.84 -6.47 20.09
CA LEU A 595 3.89 -6.57 21.12
C LEU A 595 4.01 -5.32 22.01
N ARG A 596 3.06 -4.38 21.93
CA ARG A 596 3.11 -3.12 22.69
C ARG A 596 1.75 -2.89 23.34
N ASP A 597 1.69 -3.22 24.63
CA ASP A 597 0.66 -2.69 25.50
C ASP A 597 1.20 -1.46 26.22
N ASP A 598 0.38 -0.41 26.28
CA ASP A 598 0.69 0.84 26.97
C ASP A 598 -0.62 1.47 27.48
N ILE A 599 -0.50 2.36 28.48
CA ILE A 599 -1.63 3.09 29.04
C ILE A 599 -1.48 4.58 28.74
N GLN A 600 -2.41 5.13 27.97
CA GLN A 600 -2.57 6.57 27.85
C GLN A 600 -3.48 7.08 28.95
N ILE A 601 -2.98 8.03 29.73
CA ILE A 601 -3.74 8.73 30.77
C ILE A 601 -4.28 10.01 30.16
N PHE A 602 -5.55 10.33 30.42
CA PHE A 602 -6.15 11.59 30.01
C PHE A 602 -7.03 12.17 31.12
N ALA A 603 -7.08 13.50 31.21
CA ALA A 603 -7.97 14.18 32.14
C ALA A 603 -9.44 14.07 31.68
N ILE A 604 -10.35 13.95 32.63
CA ILE A 604 -11.80 13.86 32.40
C ILE A 604 -12.53 15.06 33.01
N ASP A 605 -13.65 15.46 32.41
CA ASP A 605 -14.53 16.52 32.91
C ASP A 605 -15.71 15.90 33.68
N GLY A 606 -15.50 15.62 34.97
CA GLY A 606 -16.45 14.90 35.82
C GLY A 606 -16.44 13.38 35.59
N PRO A 607 -17.49 12.65 36.04
CA PRO A 607 -17.49 11.19 35.99
C PRO A 607 -17.46 10.64 34.56
N LEU A 608 -16.46 9.80 34.26
CA LEU A 608 -16.35 9.11 32.99
C LEU A 608 -17.28 7.88 32.95
N LYS A 609 -18.17 7.83 31.97
CA LYS A 609 -19.02 6.67 31.69
C LYS A 609 -18.47 5.92 30.49
N THR A 610 -18.19 4.63 30.65
CA THR A 610 -17.62 3.77 29.61
C THR A 610 -18.69 2.88 29.00
N THR A 611 -18.62 2.68 27.69
CA THR A 611 -19.40 1.67 26.94
C THR A 611 -18.45 0.78 26.14
N GLU A 612 -18.97 -0.23 25.45
CA GLU A 612 -18.16 -1.10 24.59
C GLU A 612 -17.50 -0.37 23.40
N ARG A 613 -18.02 0.80 22.98
CA ARG A 613 -17.65 1.47 21.72
C ARG A 613 -17.12 2.90 21.88
N PHE A 614 -17.54 3.58 22.94
CA PHE A 614 -17.11 4.92 23.28
C PHE A 614 -17.17 5.15 24.79
N ALA A 615 -16.54 6.20 25.28
CA ALA A 615 -16.75 6.71 26.63
C ALA A 615 -17.16 8.18 26.56
N TYR A 616 -17.77 8.70 27.61
CA TYR A 616 -18.10 10.12 27.68
C TYR A 616 -18.06 10.64 29.10
N ASP A 617 -17.72 11.92 29.24
CA ASP A 617 -17.80 12.67 30.49
C ASP A 617 -18.84 13.79 30.33
N ASN A 618 -18.75 14.86 31.14
CA ASN A 618 -19.71 15.96 31.07
C ASN A 618 -19.57 16.84 29.81
N ARG A 619 -18.43 16.78 29.11
CA ARG A 619 -18.09 17.71 28.01
C ARG A 619 -17.66 17.01 26.73
N TYR A 620 -17.11 15.82 26.84
CA TYR A 620 -16.43 15.13 25.75
C TYR A 620 -16.96 13.72 25.56
N VAL A 621 -16.92 13.30 24.30
CA VAL A 621 -17.05 11.92 23.87
C VAL A 621 -15.70 11.43 23.40
N TYR A 622 -15.28 10.28 23.92
CA TYR A 622 -14.03 9.60 23.62
C TYR A 622 -14.31 8.37 22.77
N THR A 623 -13.73 8.33 21.57
CA THR A 623 -13.82 7.19 20.64
C THR A 623 -12.42 6.71 20.30
N TRP A 624 -12.29 5.53 19.71
CA TRP A 624 -10.97 4.98 19.39
C TRP A 624 -11.00 4.15 18.11
N ILE A 625 -9.88 4.17 17.39
CA ILE A 625 -9.61 3.27 16.27
C ILE A 625 -8.26 2.63 16.55
N GLY A 626 -8.21 1.30 16.60
CA GLY A 626 -7.00 0.58 16.99
C GLY A 626 -6.47 1.01 18.37
N SER A 627 -5.30 1.65 18.37
CA SER A 627 -4.59 2.17 19.56
C SER A 627 -4.56 3.70 19.61
N GLN A 628 -5.37 4.37 18.78
CA GLN A 628 -5.53 5.82 18.79
C GLN A 628 -6.82 6.20 19.49
N LEU A 629 -6.71 7.05 20.52
CA LEU A 629 -7.83 7.72 21.18
C LEU A 629 -8.18 9.00 20.42
N TYR A 630 -9.47 9.31 20.33
CA TYR A 630 -10.01 10.56 19.80
C TYR A 630 -10.93 11.18 20.82
N ARG A 631 -11.01 12.51 20.83
CA ARG A 631 -11.88 13.27 21.73
C ARG A 631 -12.67 14.29 20.94
N THR A 632 -13.99 14.27 21.10
CA THR A 632 -14.92 15.20 20.45
C THR A 632 -15.72 15.95 21.51
N ALA A 633 -15.74 17.28 21.44
CA ALA A 633 -16.60 18.08 22.31
C ALA A 633 -18.07 17.91 21.92
N SER A 634 -18.94 17.75 22.91
CA SER A 634 -20.39 17.67 22.71
C SER A 634 -21.11 18.42 23.83
N PRO A 635 -22.17 19.21 23.53
CA PRO A 635 -22.99 19.84 24.56
C PRO A 635 -23.91 18.85 25.29
N CYS A 636 -24.08 17.63 24.78
CA CYS A 636 -24.84 16.57 25.44
C CYS A 636 -24.21 15.18 25.22
N PRO A 637 -23.00 14.93 25.77
CA PRO A 637 -22.26 13.68 25.51
C PRO A 637 -23.06 12.42 25.84
N ALA A 638 -23.92 12.49 26.87
CA ALA A 638 -24.79 11.39 27.29
C ALA A 638 -25.84 10.96 26.26
N LYS A 639 -26.11 11.77 25.22
CA LYS A 639 -27.03 11.43 24.11
C LYS A 639 -26.33 10.77 22.92
N THR A 640 -25.02 10.49 23.03
CA THR A 640 -24.25 9.78 22.00
C THR A 640 -24.78 8.36 21.82
N ARG A 641 -24.87 7.89 20.57
CA ARG A 641 -25.44 6.58 20.24
C ARG A 641 -24.80 5.96 19.00
N ASN A 642 -24.91 4.63 18.87
CA ASN A 642 -24.55 3.91 17.65
C ASN A 642 -25.74 3.86 16.66
N LEU A 643 -25.45 3.96 15.36
CA LEU A 643 -26.45 3.83 14.28
C LEU A 643 -26.97 2.40 14.11
N ASP A 644 -26.09 1.40 14.25
CA ASP A 644 -26.43 -0.01 14.11
C ASP A 644 -25.77 -0.84 15.23
N GLN A 645 -26.52 -1.78 15.82
CA GLN A 645 -26.01 -2.65 16.90
C GLN A 645 -25.19 -3.82 16.37
N ASN A 646 -25.21 -4.07 15.05
CA ASN A 646 -24.60 -5.26 14.43
C ASN A 646 -23.33 -5.00 13.60
N MET A 647 -22.85 -3.75 13.49
CA MET A 647 -21.64 -3.40 12.73
C MET A 647 -20.57 -2.80 13.66
N PHE A 648 -19.49 -3.56 13.90
CA PHE A 648 -18.57 -3.34 15.02
C PHE A 648 -17.23 -2.66 14.65
N SER A 649 -17.04 -2.12 13.44
CA SER A 649 -15.69 -1.78 12.95
C SER A 649 -15.36 -0.30 12.69
N SER A 650 -16.32 0.61 12.46
CA SER A 650 -16.01 2.03 12.16
C SER A 650 -16.48 3.00 13.25
N ASN A 651 -15.74 4.08 13.48
CA ASN A 651 -16.21 5.21 14.30
C ASN A 651 -17.32 6.02 13.61
N ASP A 652 -17.48 5.89 12.29
CA ASP A 652 -18.52 6.60 11.52
C ASP A 652 -19.94 6.23 11.95
N ASP A 653 -20.09 5.06 12.59
CA ASP A 653 -21.37 4.57 13.11
C ASP A 653 -21.75 5.21 14.46
N ILE A 654 -20.87 6.02 15.06
CA ILE A 654 -21.09 6.69 16.34
C ILE A 654 -21.61 8.10 16.08
N VAL A 655 -22.88 8.34 16.43
CA VAL A 655 -23.51 9.66 16.31
C VAL A 655 -23.17 10.49 17.54
N ILE A 656 -22.24 11.42 17.37
CA ILE A 656 -21.89 12.44 18.35
C ILE A 656 -22.62 13.74 17.98
N LEU A 657 -23.48 14.21 18.87
CA LEU A 657 -24.21 15.47 18.67
C LEU A 657 -23.25 16.62 19.00
N LYS A 658 -22.99 17.51 18.04
CA LYS A 658 -21.98 18.58 18.14
C LYS A 658 -22.59 19.94 18.46
N THR A 659 -23.92 20.07 18.43
CA THR A 659 -24.63 21.35 18.63
C THR A 659 -25.82 21.24 19.59
N ASP A 660 -26.20 22.36 20.22
CA ASP A 660 -27.35 22.44 21.13
C ASP A 660 -28.69 22.16 20.43
N GLU A 661 -28.79 22.43 19.13
CA GLU A 661 -29.99 22.15 18.35
C GLU A 661 -30.17 20.64 18.11
N GLU A 662 -29.08 19.93 17.79
CA GLU A 662 -29.08 18.48 17.69
C GLU A 662 -29.44 17.81 19.02
N CYS A 663 -28.89 18.31 20.14
CA CYS A 663 -29.19 17.83 21.49
C CYS A 663 -30.67 17.98 21.89
N ARG A 664 -31.32 19.05 21.44
CA ARG A 664 -32.75 19.30 21.69
C ARG A 664 -33.66 18.42 20.84
N LYS A 665 -33.27 18.11 19.60
CA LYS A 665 -34.03 17.26 18.68
C LYS A 665 -33.87 15.76 18.98
N ALA A 666 -32.78 15.37 19.61
CA ALA A 666 -32.54 14.00 20.02
C ALA A 666 -33.47 13.59 21.18
N GLN A 667 -34.35 12.62 20.95
CA GLN A 667 -35.17 11.99 22.00
C GLN A 667 -34.26 11.36 23.07
N ASP A 668 -34.69 11.42 24.33
CA ASP A 668 -34.02 10.72 25.42
C ASP A 668 -34.26 9.22 25.24
N ILE A 669 -33.26 8.52 24.69
CA ILE A 669 -33.29 7.06 24.59
C ILE A 669 -32.53 6.56 25.80
N GLU A 670 -33.25 6.12 26.84
CA GLU A 670 -32.67 5.28 27.88
C GLU A 670 -32.21 3.96 27.22
N GLN A 671 -30.95 3.89 26.78
CA GLN A 671 -30.32 2.61 26.52
C GLN A 671 -30.03 1.98 27.89
N PRO A 672 -30.54 0.76 28.18
CA PRO A 672 -30.14 0.06 29.38
C PRO A 672 -28.65 -0.27 29.24
N LEU A 673 -27.82 0.44 29.99
CA LEU A 673 -26.45 0.03 30.30
C LEU A 673 -26.57 -1.36 30.94
N LYS A 674 -26.32 -2.42 30.18
CA LYS A 674 -26.13 -3.74 30.78
C LYS A 674 -24.79 -3.70 31.53
N PRO A 675 -24.76 -4.20 32.77
CA PRO A 675 -23.57 -4.18 33.62
C PRO A 675 -22.42 -5.00 33.03
#